data_AF-A0A4Y2GRV4-F1
#
_entry.id   AF-A0A4Y2GRV4-F1
#
_cell.length_a   1.000
_cell.length_b   1.000
_cell.length_c   1.000
_cell.angle_alpha   90.00
_cell.angle_beta   90.00
_cell.angle_gamma   90.00
#
_symmetry.space_group_name_H-M   'P 1'
#
loop_
_entity.id
_entity.type
_entity.pdbx_description
1 polymer ?
#
loop_
_entity_poly.entity_id
_entity_poly.type
_entity_poly.pdbx_seq_one_letter_code
_entity_poly.pdbx_strand_id
1 'polypeptide(L)'
;MSGLDRYYFANYSFYSNPSRTHFKRRGTGILIKNSIPHHYLPNPLLHHVEATMVVVNFHTLAPINFISIYIPPSATVEFTLDVEKLVSYNAATFIAGDYNAKHRHWNCIKANKLGNQLYSFAQKTKMNILAPETPTRFDPRGSTIIDIAITRYLNYASTVSSENELSSDHLPVRFWLDTNTAAYTNKTFVPNFKKYQELIIQNSTTQFDPQTGADIEREIQRFTAEHLQAFSDTGKWVSKRKEECSAVIKQQTKIRNKLKKIAQISQDPKDKNLYNRAQNHLRKLHAEASEKRQREVIENLNPTDGSVWQQAKKISKTYFKMPPLLTDKTIVYRNQEKAEAIADVLEDQFQTNDLSHPPTELKVKRTLKKFFKKKDDTEITPCLPSELLEHINKLKKGKSPGPDKITNQMIQRMPIKSLIRLTQIINGILKLKYFPKEWKLATIVPIIKPGKNPQDPSSYRPISLLSALSKIAEAIILNRIEDTIDDQLIPYQFGFRRNLSTVQQLLRLTEFVREGMDEGWDTGAVFLDIAKAFDRVWTDGLLYKLIKLRIPGSIVRLMATYLRGRRFAVRVGSNLSSERAIAAGVVQGSKVGPKLFNIYVNDIPSPRNCQTRICLFADDTAVMSTGASNNITDDLNSYLDLLGKWMISWKVKINTDKCQAVYFSRRRNIPDNPKLYRRAIPWRDSTKYLGVILDKRLTFKQHITSTRQKINAVKSILYPLIGRKSKLSLSNKLLLYKSLVRPVMSYASPVWGAAAKSNIRTLESAQNIIARQLTNSPWFIRNRYIAKDIKLQPITDFFKKLAVNFFRAIENHSNPAIQEIPRYDPSLPRKKRRPRTLLLPG
;
A
#
# COMPACT_ATOMS: atom_id res chain seq x y z
N MET A 1 -3.37 0.23 -25.95
CA MET A 1 -2.22 -0.49 -25.36
C MET A 1 -2.13 -1.88 -25.99
N SER A 2 -1.31 -2.01 -27.04
CA SER A 2 -1.07 -3.26 -27.77
C SER A 2 -0.46 -4.32 -26.84
N GLY A 3 -0.83 -5.59 -27.01
CA GLY A 3 -0.61 -6.71 -26.07
C GLY A 3 0.84 -7.15 -25.78
N LEU A 4 1.84 -6.26 -25.89
CA LEU A 4 3.27 -6.57 -25.77
C LEU A 4 3.91 -6.13 -24.42
N ASP A 5 3.23 -5.35 -23.56
CA ASP A 5 3.70 -4.99 -22.20
C ASP A 5 3.61 -6.15 -21.17
N ARG A 6 3.48 -7.41 -21.62
CA ARG A 6 3.14 -8.58 -20.78
C ARG A 6 4.32 -9.47 -20.37
N TYR A 7 5.56 -9.13 -20.69
CA TYR A 7 6.72 -9.94 -20.24
C TYR A 7 7.20 -9.49 -18.87
N TYR A 8 6.89 -10.29 -17.85
CA TYR A 8 7.38 -10.10 -16.49
C TYR A 8 8.71 -10.82 -16.29
N PHE A 9 9.78 -10.05 -16.10
CA PHE A 9 11.09 -10.58 -15.71
C PHE A 9 11.22 -10.54 -14.18
N ALA A 10 11.22 -11.70 -13.54
CA ALA A 10 11.27 -11.78 -12.08
C ALA A 10 12.53 -11.10 -11.53
N ASN A 11 12.35 -10.13 -10.63
CA ASN A 11 13.42 -9.30 -10.03
C ASN A 11 14.08 -8.28 -10.97
N TYR A 12 13.51 -8.01 -12.15
CA TYR A 12 13.99 -6.96 -13.06
C TYR A 12 12.87 -5.97 -13.40
N SER A 13 13.26 -4.74 -13.73
CA SER A 13 12.43 -3.71 -14.33
C SER A 13 12.80 -3.61 -15.80
N PHE A 14 11.80 -3.66 -16.68
CA PHE A 14 11.98 -3.58 -18.13
C PHE A 14 11.53 -2.20 -18.63
N TYR A 15 12.42 -1.50 -19.31
CA TYR A 15 12.18 -0.23 -19.99
C TYR A 15 12.38 -0.46 -21.48
N SER A 16 11.51 0.07 -22.33
CA SER A 16 11.63 -0.11 -23.78
C SER A 16 10.94 1.00 -24.54
N ASN A 17 11.50 1.36 -25.69
CA ASN A 17 10.85 2.19 -26.68
C ASN A 17 10.52 1.39 -27.95
N PRO A 18 9.33 1.57 -28.53
CA PRO A 18 8.96 0.92 -29.78
C PRO A 18 9.85 1.41 -30.93
N SER A 19 10.09 0.54 -31.91
CA SER A 19 10.89 0.90 -33.09
C SER A 19 10.11 1.85 -34.00
N ARG A 20 10.79 2.86 -34.53
CA ARG A 20 10.26 3.74 -35.59
C ARG A 20 10.40 3.11 -36.97
N THR A 21 11.45 2.32 -37.17
CA THR A 21 11.77 1.71 -38.47
C THR A 21 11.02 0.40 -38.72
N HIS A 22 10.62 -0.29 -37.66
CA HIS A 22 9.92 -1.56 -37.75
C HIS A 22 8.66 -1.58 -36.88
N PHE A 23 7.55 -1.00 -37.36
CA PHE A 23 6.26 -0.96 -36.64
C PHE A 23 5.75 -2.33 -36.11
N LYS A 24 6.23 -3.46 -36.65
CA LYS A 24 5.90 -4.84 -36.20
C LYS A 24 6.96 -5.50 -35.29
N ARG A 25 8.15 -4.92 -35.08
CA ARG A 25 9.25 -5.45 -34.24
C ARG A 25 9.64 -4.41 -33.17
N ARG A 26 10.09 -4.85 -31.99
CA ARG A 26 10.47 -3.92 -30.90
C ARG A 26 11.75 -3.16 -31.25
N GLY A 27 11.90 -1.94 -30.71
CA GLY A 27 13.13 -1.14 -30.78
C GLY A 27 14.09 -1.53 -29.66
N THR A 28 14.64 -0.56 -28.95
CA THR A 28 15.59 -0.77 -27.85
C THR A 28 14.91 -1.07 -26.52
N GLY A 29 15.66 -1.67 -25.58
CA GLY A 29 15.17 -1.90 -24.23
C GLY A 29 16.27 -2.22 -23.22
N ILE A 30 16.01 -1.90 -21.95
CA ILE A 30 16.91 -2.09 -20.83
C ILE A 30 16.21 -2.92 -19.74
N LEU A 31 16.87 -3.97 -19.26
CA LEU A 31 16.50 -4.72 -18.07
C LEU A 31 17.43 -4.36 -16.92
N ILE A 32 16.90 -3.79 -15.84
CA ILE A 32 17.68 -3.49 -14.63
C ILE A 32 17.18 -4.31 -13.45
N LYS A 33 18.10 -4.94 -12.72
CA LYS A 33 17.78 -5.70 -11.52
C LYS A 33 17.13 -4.78 -10.48
N ASN A 34 16.00 -5.19 -9.91
CA ASN A 34 15.21 -4.38 -8.96
C ASN A 34 15.96 -4.02 -7.68
N SER A 35 17.06 -4.71 -7.35
CA SER A 35 17.93 -4.36 -6.22
C SER A 35 18.83 -3.15 -6.50
N ILE A 36 18.98 -2.75 -7.75
CA ILE A 36 19.79 -1.60 -8.14
C ILE A 36 18.88 -0.38 -8.19
N PRO A 37 19.16 0.72 -7.47
CA PRO A 37 18.37 1.95 -7.58
C PRO A 37 18.48 2.57 -8.98
N HIS A 38 17.36 2.76 -9.67
CA HIS A 38 17.34 3.30 -11.04
C HIS A 38 16.02 3.99 -11.40
N HIS A 39 16.06 4.91 -12.35
CA HIS A 39 14.91 5.67 -12.84
C HIS A 39 14.90 5.81 -14.36
N TYR A 40 13.70 5.73 -14.95
CA TYR A 40 13.48 5.93 -16.38
C TYR A 40 13.53 7.42 -16.71
N LEU A 41 14.20 7.77 -17.80
CA LEU A 41 14.14 9.10 -18.39
C LEU A 41 13.45 9.00 -19.76
N PRO A 42 12.49 9.88 -20.07
CA PRO A 42 11.98 9.98 -21.43
C PRO A 42 13.13 10.42 -22.34
N ASN A 43 13.23 9.81 -23.52
CA ASN A 43 14.22 10.22 -24.49
C ASN A 43 13.95 11.64 -25.01
N PRO A 44 14.99 12.38 -25.41
CA PRO A 44 14.80 13.55 -26.26
C PRO A 44 14.18 13.16 -27.61
N LEU A 45 13.78 14.17 -28.38
CA LEU A 45 13.38 13.95 -29.77
C LEU A 45 14.61 13.53 -30.59
N LEU A 46 14.65 12.24 -30.92
CA LEU A 46 15.65 11.60 -31.78
C LEU A 46 15.07 11.46 -33.18
N HIS A 47 15.89 11.50 -34.24
CA HIS A 47 15.46 11.34 -35.63
C HIS A 47 16.12 10.15 -36.32
N HIS A 48 17.40 9.91 -36.06
CA HIS A 48 18.25 8.95 -36.75
C HIS A 48 18.53 7.68 -35.94
N VAL A 49 18.45 7.74 -34.61
CA VAL A 49 18.70 6.58 -33.73
C VAL A 49 17.49 6.23 -32.87
N GLU A 50 17.39 4.95 -32.51
CA GLU A 50 16.45 4.48 -31.51
C GLU A 50 17.19 4.27 -30.19
N ALA A 51 16.65 4.75 -29.08
CA ALA A 51 17.31 4.64 -27.78
C ALA A 51 16.33 4.32 -26.65
N THR A 52 16.85 3.83 -25.52
CA THR A 52 16.12 3.72 -24.25
C THR A 52 17.08 4.14 -23.15
N MET A 53 16.71 5.16 -22.37
CA MET A 53 17.56 5.75 -21.34
C MET A 53 17.09 5.37 -19.92
N VAL A 54 18.02 4.94 -19.09
CA VAL A 54 17.78 4.66 -17.67
C VAL A 54 18.98 5.12 -16.86
N VAL A 55 18.76 5.99 -15.88
CA VAL A 55 19.82 6.42 -14.98
C VAL A 55 19.85 5.51 -13.75
N VAL A 56 21.04 5.03 -13.45
CA VAL A 56 21.33 4.15 -12.32
C VAL A 56 22.09 4.93 -11.26
N ASN A 57 21.59 4.87 -10.03
CA ASN A 57 22.22 5.49 -8.87
C ASN A 57 22.93 4.38 -8.07
N PHE A 58 24.24 4.51 -7.93
CA PHE A 58 25.04 3.66 -7.05
C PHE A 58 25.25 4.36 -5.71
N HIS A 59 25.54 3.60 -4.65
CA HIS A 59 25.76 4.17 -3.32
C HIS A 59 27.04 4.99 -3.21
N THR A 60 28.07 4.61 -3.96
CA THR A 60 29.43 5.16 -3.88
C THR A 60 29.87 5.86 -5.16
N LEU A 61 29.06 5.84 -6.23
CA LEU A 61 29.42 6.40 -7.54
C LEU A 61 28.41 7.48 -7.94
N ALA A 62 28.89 8.43 -8.75
CA ALA A 62 28.01 9.38 -9.43
C ALA A 62 26.95 8.63 -10.28
N PRO A 63 25.74 9.19 -10.44
CA PRO A 63 24.70 8.58 -11.27
C PRO A 63 25.18 8.33 -12.70
N ILE A 64 25.06 7.08 -13.16
CA ILE A 64 25.47 6.69 -14.51
C ILE A 64 24.21 6.57 -15.37
N ASN A 65 24.22 7.24 -16.52
CA ASN A 65 23.17 7.12 -17.52
C ASN A 65 23.45 5.91 -18.42
N PHE A 66 22.66 4.85 -18.29
CA PHE A 66 22.73 3.67 -19.15
C PHE A 66 21.75 3.83 -20.31
N ILE A 67 22.28 3.73 -21.52
CA ILE A 67 21.51 3.91 -22.75
C ILE A 67 21.66 2.67 -23.61
N SER A 68 20.53 2.07 -24.00
CA SER A 68 20.48 1.07 -25.05
C SER A 68 20.22 1.78 -26.36
N ILE A 69 21.09 1.60 -27.36
CA ILE A 69 20.98 2.27 -28.66
C ILE A 69 20.87 1.27 -29.80
N TYR A 70 20.12 1.65 -30.84
CA TYR A 70 20.09 0.98 -32.13
C TYR A 70 20.23 2.02 -33.24
N ILE A 71 21.23 1.83 -34.10
CA ILE A 71 21.45 2.66 -35.28
C ILE A 71 21.04 1.84 -36.50
N PRO A 72 19.98 2.22 -37.22
CA PRO A 72 19.57 1.54 -38.43
C PRO A 72 20.69 1.52 -39.49
N PRO A 73 20.85 0.45 -40.28
CA PRO A 73 21.80 0.42 -41.39
C PRO A 73 21.59 1.52 -42.42
N SER A 74 20.37 2.06 -42.52
CA SER A 74 19.99 3.18 -43.38
C SER A 74 20.23 4.56 -42.78
N ALA A 75 20.80 4.66 -41.57
CA ALA A 75 21.04 5.94 -40.92
C ALA A 75 22.06 6.79 -41.69
N THR A 76 21.84 8.11 -41.71
CA THR A 76 22.78 9.10 -42.23
C THR A 76 23.86 9.40 -41.20
N VAL A 77 24.95 10.06 -41.61
CA VAL A 77 26.06 10.47 -40.72
C VAL A 77 25.63 11.42 -39.58
N GLU A 78 24.43 12.01 -39.70
CA GLU A 78 23.79 12.90 -38.71
C GLU A 78 23.35 12.18 -37.44
N PHE A 79 23.42 10.84 -37.38
CA PHE A 79 23.12 10.09 -36.16
C PHE A 79 23.94 10.56 -34.95
N THR A 80 25.11 11.16 -35.19
CA THR A 80 25.97 11.74 -34.15
C THR A 80 25.32 12.92 -33.40
N LEU A 81 24.42 13.68 -34.04
CA LEU A 81 23.63 14.75 -33.38
C LEU A 81 22.69 14.16 -32.33
N ASP A 82 22.07 13.03 -32.65
CA ASP A 82 21.21 12.31 -31.71
C ASP A 82 22.01 11.70 -30.56
N VAL A 83 23.21 11.16 -30.84
CA VAL A 83 24.11 10.66 -29.80
C VAL A 83 24.56 11.80 -28.87
N GLU A 84 24.86 12.98 -29.42
CA GLU A 84 25.21 14.18 -28.64
C GLU A 84 24.07 14.62 -27.72
N LYS A 85 22.83 14.64 -28.23
CA LYS A 85 21.63 14.87 -27.39
C LYS A 85 21.49 13.84 -26.28
N LEU A 86 21.87 12.58 -26.51
CA LEU A 86 21.78 11.53 -25.50
C LEU A 86 22.83 11.70 -24.38
N VAL A 87 24.07 12.11 -24.72
CA VAL A 87 25.13 12.34 -23.73
C VAL A 87 25.06 13.69 -23.02
N SER A 88 24.24 14.66 -23.48
CA SER A 88 24.09 15.94 -22.80
C SER A 88 23.25 15.87 -21.53
N TYR A 89 22.43 14.82 -21.37
CA TYR A 89 21.53 14.64 -20.22
C TYR A 89 22.22 14.36 -18.88
N ASN A 90 23.42 13.78 -18.89
CA ASN A 90 24.15 13.45 -17.66
C ASN A 90 25.66 13.41 -17.92
N ALA A 91 26.46 13.73 -16.91
CA ALA A 91 27.91 13.71 -17.02
C ALA A 91 28.43 12.30 -17.34
N ALA A 92 28.14 11.30 -16.50
CA ALA A 92 28.62 9.93 -16.71
C ALA A 92 27.63 9.13 -17.57
N THR A 93 28.05 8.69 -18.75
CA THR A 93 27.18 7.99 -19.70
C THR A 93 27.81 6.70 -20.23
N PHE A 94 27.00 5.64 -20.31
CA PHE A 94 27.34 4.34 -20.88
C PHE A 94 26.29 3.97 -21.95
N ILE A 95 26.68 3.97 -23.22
CA ILE A 95 25.78 3.73 -24.36
C ILE A 95 26.17 2.43 -25.04
N ALA A 96 25.33 1.39 -24.96
CA ALA A 96 25.61 0.09 -25.56
C ALA A 96 24.48 -0.38 -26.47
N GLY A 97 24.81 -1.10 -27.53
CA GLY A 97 23.83 -1.70 -28.41
C GLY A 97 24.37 -1.96 -29.80
N ASP A 98 23.47 -2.10 -30.77
CA ASP A 98 23.83 -2.37 -32.16
C ASP A 98 23.98 -1.06 -32.94
N TYR A 99 25.24 -0.69 -33.18
CA TYR A 99 25.59 0.55 -33.89
C TYR A 99 25.59 0.39 -35.42
N ASN A 100 25.54 -0.84 -35.95
CA ASN A 100 25.78 -1.13 -37.37
C ASN A 100 27.04 -0.43 -37.96
N ALA A 101 27.98 -0.05 -37.09
CA ALA A 101 29.17 0.73 -37.39
C ALA A 101 30.38 -0.20 -37.43
N LYS A 102 31.06 -0.24 -38.58
CA LYS A 102 32.23 -1.10 -38.80
C LYS A 102 33.45 -0.21 -38.93
N HIS A 103 34.51 -0.50 -38.17
CA HIS A 103 35.77 0.24 -38.27
C HIS A 103 36.96 -0.63 -37.84
N ARG A 104 38.13 -0.37 -38.42
CA ARG A 104 39.34 -1.16 -38.16
C ARG A 104 39.84 -1.03 -36.71
N HIS A 105 39.55 0.10 -36.05
CA HIS A 105 39.94 0.34 -34.66
C HIS A 105 39.29 -0.59 -33.64
N TRP A 106 38.17 -1.24 -33.99
CA TRP A 106 37.55 -2.30 -33.18
C TRP A 106 37.48 -3.62 -33.94
N ASN A 107 38.57 -3.94 -34.66
CA ASN A 107 38.82 -5.24 -35.29
C ASN A 107 37.81 -5.67 -36.38
N CYS A 108 37.09 -4.73 -37.00
CA CYS A 108 36.37 -5.03 -38.24
C CYS A 108 37.34 -5.02 -39.43
N ILE A 109 37.17 -5.97 -40.35
CA ILE A 109 37.97 -6.09 -41.59
C ILE A 109 37.87 -4.82 -42.46
N LYS A 110 36.64 -4.29 -42.59
CA LYS A 110 36.34 -3.11 -43.41
C LYS A 110 35.65 -2.05 -42.57
N ALA A 111 35.97 -0.78 -42.85
CA ALA A 111 35.25 0.35 -42.28
C ALA A 111 34.04 0.73 -43.16
N ASN A 112 32.95 1.20 -42.55
CA ASN A 112 31.82 1.80 -43.26
C ASN A 112 31.65 3.29 -42.88
N LYS A 113 30.77 4.00 -43.60
CA LYS A 113 30.51 5.44 -43.36
C LYS A 113 30.14 5.72 -41.90
N LEU A 114 29.28 4.90 -41.31
CA LEU A 114 28.87 5.02 -39.91
C LEU A 114 30.05 4.84 -38.94
N GLY A 115 30.92 3.86 -39.18
CA GLY A 115 32.09 3.60 -38.34
C GLY A 115 33.14 4.70 -38.40
N ASN A 116 33.43 5.25 -39.59
CA ASN A 116 34.34 6.40 -39.72
C ASN A 116 33.80 7.62 -38.96
N GLN A 117 32.49 7.89 -39.10
CA GLN A 117 31.84 9.00 -38.41
C GLN A 117 31.82 8.81 -36.89
N LEU A 118 31.52 7.59 -36.42
CA LEU A 118 31.51 7.26 -34.99
C LEU A 118 32.90 7.42 -34.36
N TYR A 119 33.93 6.96 -35.06
CA TYR A 119 35.31 7.07 -34.61
C TYR A 119 35.75 8.55 -34.52
N SER A 120 35.47 9.34 -35.56
CA SER A 120 35.77 10.78 -35.54
C SER A 120 35.03 11.51 -34.42
N PHE A 121 33.74 11.20 -34.23
CA PHE A 121 32.93 11.77 -33.15
C PHE A 121 33.48 11.43 -31.77
N ALA A 122 33.82 10.16 -31.53
CA ALA A 122 34.38 9.70 -30.25
C ALA A 122 35.71 10.40 -29.92
N GLN A 123 36.58 10.57 -30.92
CA GLN A 123 37.84 11.31 -30.74
C GLN A 123 37.61 12.78 -30.38
N LYS A 124 36.74 13.48 -31.12
CA LYS A 124 36.42 14.91 -30.87
C LYS A 124 35.79 15.13 -29.50
N THR A 125 34.96 14.19 -29.04
CA THR A 125 34.23 14.29 -27.76
C THR A 125 34.94 13.63 -26.58
N LYS A 126 36.16 13.10 -26.79
CA LYS A 126 36.95 12.36 -25.80
C LYS A 126 36.18 11.20 -25.15
N MET A 127 35.41 10.46 -25.97
CA MET A 127 34.71 9.25 -25.53
C MET A 127 35.53 8.00 -25.80
N ASN A 128 35.39 7.01 -24.93
CA ASN A 128 36.05 5.72 -25.09
C ASN A 128 35.12 4.72 -25.79
N ILE A 129 35.65 4.02 -26.79
CA ILE A 129 34.93 2.94 -27.49
C ILE A 129 35.34 1.60 -26.87
N LEU A 130 34.36 0.85 -26.41
CA LEU A 130 34.50 -0.47 -25.81
C LEU A 130 33.93 -1.52 -26.78
N ALA A 131 34.80 -2.36 -27.33
CA ALA A 131 34.42 -3.40 -28.27
C ALA A 131 35.03 -4.75 -27.87
N PRO A 132 34.33 -5.87 -28.11
CA PRO A 132 34.90 -7.20 -27.89
C PRO A 132 35.96 -7.52 -28.95
N GLU A 133 36.90 -8.41 -28.61
CA GLU A 133 37.94 -8.87 -29.53
C GLU A 133 37.41 -9.80 -30.64
N THR A 134 36.21 -10.36 -30.43
CA THR A 134 35.61 -11.37 -31.31
C THR A 134 34.31 -10.88 -31.93
N PRO A 135 33.95 -11.35 -33.14
CA PRO A 135 32.73 -10.93 -33.83
C PRO A 135 31.46 -11.12 -32.99
N THR A 136 30.56 -10.14 -33.06
CA THR A 136 29.31 -10.13 -32.30
C THR A 136 28.13 -10.55 -33.15
N ARG A 137 28.14 -10.30 -34.46
CA ARG A 137 27.09 -10.72 -35.39
C ARG A 137 27.64 -11.68 -36.44
N PHE A 138 26.88 -12.74 -36.70
CA PHE A 138 27.18 -13.75 -37.72
C PHE A 138 26.00 -13.85 -38.70
N ASP A 139 26.24 -13.53 -39.97
CA ASP A 139 25.27 -13.73 -41.04
C ASP A 139 25.92 -14.46 -42.23
N PRO A 140 25.14 -14.92 -43.23
CA PRO A 140 25.70 -15.64 -44.38
C PRO A 140 26.71 -14.83 -45.21
N ARG A 141 26.78 -13.50 -45.00
CA ARG A 141 27.68 -12.59 -45.73
C ARG A 141 28.96 -12.30 -44.94
N GLY A 142 29.06 -12.77 -43.69
CA GLY A 142 30.27 -12.67 -42.88
C GLY A 142 30.00 -12.41 -41.39
N SER A 143 31.09 -12.16 -40.66
CA SER A 143 31.07 -11.84 -39.23
C SER A 143 31.50 -10.39 -38.99
N THR A 144 30.86 -9.72 -38.03
CA THR A 144 31.10 -8.29 -37.76
C THR A 144 31.04 -7.96 -36.27
N ILE A 145 31.76 -6.92 -35.85
CA ILE A 145 31.74 -6.37 -34.49
C ILE A 145 30.94 -5.07 -34.53
N ILE A 146 29.65 -5.17 -34.22
CA ILE A 146 28.72 -4.02 -34.27
C ILE A 146 27.98 -3.79 -32.94
N ASP A 147 28.05 -4.76 -32.03
CA ASP A 147 27.53 -4.66 -30.67
C ASP A 147 28.64 -4.12 -29.75
N ILE A 148 28.75 -2.80 -29.69
CA ILE A 148 29.81 -2.09 -28.95
C ILE A 148 29.19 -1.18 -27.88
N ALA A 149 30.04 -0.63 -27.00
CA ALA A 149 29.65 0.42 -26.08
C ALA A 149 30.53 1.66 -26.25
N ILE A 150 29.96 2.83 -25.96
CA ILE A 150 30.68 4.10 -25.89
C ILE A 150 30.48 4.67 -24.50
N THR A 151 31.57 5.13 -23.89
CA THR A 151 31.56 5.68 -22.54
C THR A 151 32.09 7.11 -22.51
N ARG A 152 31.46 7.95 -21.68
CA ARG A 152 31.87 9.34 -21.44
C ARG A 152 31.99 9.56 -19.93
N TYR A 153 33.13 10.11 -19.50
CA TYR A 153 33.44 10.39 -18.09
C TYR A 153 33.25 9.17 -17.17
N LEU A 154 33.63 7.98 -17.67
CA LEU A 154 33.65 6.71 -16.95
C LEU A 154 35.07 6.14 -16.98
N ASN A 155 35.93 6.62 -16.08
CA ASN A 155 37.33 6.19 -15.98
C ASN A 155 37.46 4.94 -15.10
N TYR A 156 36.73 3.88 -15.45
CA TYR A 156 36.78 2.59 -14.77
C TYR A 156 37.53 1.59 -15.64
N ALA A 157 38.31 0.69 -15.04
CA ALA A 157 38.88 -0.43 -15.77
C ALA A 157 37.75 -1.29 -16.34
N SER A 158 37.78 -1.53 -17.65
CA SER A 158 36.70 -2.21 -18.35
C SER A 158 37.21 -3.41 -19.13
N THR A 159 36.51 -4.55 -19.02
CA THR A 159 36.75 -5.71 -19.89
C THR A 159 35.49 -6.03 -20.70
N VAL A 160 35.68 -6.42 -21.96
CA VAL A 160 34.60 -6.68 -22.91
C VAL A 160 34.79 -8.06 -23.51
N SER A 161 33.78 -8.92 -23.41
CA SER A 161 33.82 -10.26 -23.99
C SER A 161 32.53 -10.57 -24.74
N SER A 162 32.64 -11.28 -25.87
CA SER A 162 31.48 -11.89 -26.52
C SER A 162 31.18 -13.22 -25.84
N GLU A 163 29.90 -13.51 -25.64
CA GLU A 163 29.43 -14.72 -24.98
C GLU A 163 28.71 -15.61 -25.99
N ASN A 164 28.97 -16.91 -25.95
CA ASN A 164 28.28 -17.87 -26.82
C ASN A 164 26.89 -18.28 -26.31
N GLU A 165 26.33 -17.47 -25.42
CA GLU A 165 25.02 -17.66 -24.83
C GLU A 165 23.90 -17.20 -25.79
N LEU A 166 22.65 -17.55 -25.45
CA LEU A 166 21.43 -17.23 -26.23
C LEU A 166 21.40 -17.73 -27.70
N SER A 167 20.24 -17.58 -28.36
CA SER A 167 19.94 -18.19 -29.68
C SER A 167 19.72 -17.18 -30.82
N SER A 168 20.45 -16.07 -30.81
CA SER A 168 20.44 -15.06 -31.88
C SER A 168 21.65 -15.23 -32.79
N ASP A 169 21.50 -14.71 -34.01
CA ASP A 169 22.57 -14.34 -34.95
C ASP A 169 23.55 -13.30 -34.37
N HIS A 170 23.14 -12.56 -33.34
CA HIS A 170 24.02 -11.82 -32.46
C HIS A 170 24.43 -12.65 -31.24
N LEU A 171 25.71 -12.53 -30.86
CA LEU A 171 26.28 -12.98 -29.61
C LEU A 171 26.08 -11.89 -28.56
N PRO A 172 25.59 -12.22 -27.36
CA PRO A 172 25.58 -11.29 -26.24
C PRO A 172 26.98 -10.77 -25.97
N VAL A 173 27.10 -9.46 -25.75
CA VAL A 173 28.35 -8.83 -25.33
C VAL A 173 28.25 -8.49 -23.85
N ARG A 174 29.25 -8.92 -23.09
CA ARG A 174 29.38 -8.64 -21.67
C ARG A 174 30.38 -7.53 -21.46
N PHE A 175 29.91 -6.44 -20.87
CA PHE A 175 30.75 -5.33 -20.43
C PHE A 175 30.92 -5.44 -18.92
N TRP A 176 32.17 -5.54 -18.46
CA TRP A 176 32.54 -5.50 -17.06
C TRP A 176 33.15 -4.14 -16.76
N LEU A 177 32.65 -3.45 -15.74
CA LEU A 177 33.19 -2.18 -15.27
C LEU A 177 33.65 -2.40 -13.83
N ASP A 178 34.95 -2.31 -13.59
CA ASP A 178 35.50 -2.41 -12.25
C ASP A 178 35.35 -1.08 -11.51
N THR A 179 34.51 -1.11 -10.49
CA THR A 179 34.11 0.05 -9.71
C THR A 179 34.69 -0.01 -8.29
N ASN A 180 35.52 -1.02 -7.98
CA ASN A 180 35.99 -1.32 -6.62
C ASN A 180 34.87 -1.50 -5.57
N THR A 181 33.61 -1.64 -6.02
CA THR A 181 32.47 -1.84 -5.13
C THR A 181 32.30 -3.32 -4.81
N ALA A 182 32.17 -3.64 -3.52
CA ALA A 182 31.90 -5.01 -3.09
C ALA A 182 30.64 -5.57 -3.76
N ALA A 183 30.71 -6.81 -4.24
CA ALA A 183 29.59 -7.46 -4.90
C ALA A 183 28.36 -7.50 -3.97
N TYR A 184 27.24 -6.93 -4.42
CA TYR A 184 25.99 -7.00 -3.66
C TYR A 184 25.54 -8.45 -3.49
N THR A 185 25.67 -8.98 -2.28
CA THR A 185 25.20 -10.31 -1.90
C THR A 185 23.86 -10.16 -1.18
N ASN A 186 22.84 -10.83 -1.69
CA ASN A 186 21.50 -10.80 -1.08
C ASN A 186 21.52 -11.66 0.20
N LYS A 187 21.86 -11.04 1.33
CA LYS A 187 21.90 -11.70 2.64
C LYS A 187 20.59 -11.50 3.41
N THR A 188 20.24 -12.45 4.26
CA THR A 188 19.14 -12.37 5.22
C THR A 188 19.67 -12.57 6.62
N PHE A 189 19.29 -11.68 7.54
CA PHE A 189 19.65 -11.80 8.94
C PHE A 189 18.79 -12.88 9.62
N VAL A 190 19.44 -13.83 10.28
CA VAL A 190 18.81 -14.90 11.06
C VAL A 190 19.14 -14.67 12.54
N PRO A 191 18.16 -14.26 13.37
CA PRO A 191 18.41 -13.98 14.78
C PRO A 191 18.53 -15.25 15.63
N ASN A 192 19.36 -15.21 16.67
CA ASN A 192 19.42 -16.24 17.72
C ASN A 192 18.80 -15.72 19.01
N PHE A 193 17.50 -15.94 19.19
CA PHE A 193 16.77 -15.41 20.34
C PHE A 193 17.19 -15.99 21.69
N LYS A 194 17.73 -17.22 21.73
CA LYS A 194 18.18 -17.84 23.00
C LYS A 194 19.41 -17.10 23.53
N LYS A 195 20.44 -16.95 22.70
CA LYS A 195 21.65 -16.18 23.05
C LYS A 195 21.36 -14.71 23.33
N TYR A 196 20.45 -14.12 22.56
CA TYR A 196 19.97 -12.76 22.81
C TYR A 196 19.38 -12.60 24.22
N GLN A 197 18.56 -13.55 24.68
CA GLN A 197 18.00 -13.53 26.03
C GLN A 197 19.08 -13.67 27.09
N GLU A 198 20.01 -14.62 26.90
CA GLU A 198 21.14 -14.86 27.81
C GLU A 198 22.01 -13.60 27.99
N LEU A 199 22.38 -12.93 26.88
CA LEU A 199 23.19 -11.71 26.91
C LEU A 199 22.49 -10.56 27.65
N ILE A 200 21.19 -10.36 27.44
CA ILE A 200 20.42 -9.32 28.13
C ILE A 200 20.28 -9.63 29.63
N ILE A 201 20.17 -10.91 30.01
CA ILE A 201 20.08 -11.31 31.43
C ILE A 201 21.41 -11.03 32.15
N GLN A 202 22.53 -11.29 31.49
CA GLN A 202 23.90 -11.08 32.01
C GLN A 202 24.23 -9.61 32.24
N ASN A 203 23.66 -8.69 31.46
CA ASN A 203 23.87 -7.25 31.65
C ASN A 203 23.35 -6.78 33.02
N SER A 204 24.14 -6.01 33.75
CA SER A 204 23.76 -5.45 35.06
C SER A 204 22.54 -4.53 34.91
N THR A 205 21.58 -4.65 35.84
CA THR A 205 20.44 -3.72 35.90
C THR A 205 20.54 -2.85 37.12
N THR A 206 20.53 -1.54 36.88
CA THR A 206 20.33 -0.52 37.90
C THR A 206 18.84 -0.43 38.24
N GLN A 207 18.51 -0.28 39.52
CA GLN A 207 17.16 0.08 39.94
C GLN A 207 16.80 1.43 39.33
N PHE A 208 15.68 1.50 38.61
CA PHE A 208 15.24 2.70 37.89
C PHE A 208 14.03 3.32 38.60
N ASP A 209 14.26 4.46 39.27
CA ASP A 209 13.21 5.34 39.81
C ASP A 209 13.38 6.76 39.23
N PRO A 210 12.67 7.10 38.15
CA PRO A 210 12.85 8.38 37.46
C PRO A 210 12.28 9.54 38.29
N GLN A 211 13.09 10.58 38.47
CA GLN A 211 12.66 11.83 39.11
C GLN A 211 12.31 12.90 38.08
N THR A 212 12.94 12.85 36.91
CA THR A 212 12.78 13.84 35.84
C THR A 212 12.47 13.18 34.50
N GLY A 213 11.90 13.96 33.57
CA GLY A 213 11.71 13.49 32.19
C GLY A 213 13.02 13.11 31.50
N ALA A 214 14.15 13.73 31.87
CA ALA A 214 15.47 13.41 31.33
C ALA A 214 15.94 12.00 31.74
N ASP A 215 15.57 11.53 32.93
CA ASP A 215 15.87 10.16 33.38
C ASP A 215 15.17 9.13 32.49
N ILE A 216 13.92 9.40 32.13
CA ILE A 216 13.13 8.55 31.22
C ILE A 216 13.76 8.49 29.84
N GLU A 217 14.21 9.62 29.28
CA GLU A 217 14.86 9.64 27.96
C GLU A 217 16.16 8.82 27.97
N ARG A 218 17.01 9.00 28.98
CA ARG A 218 18.28 8.27 29.10
C ARG A 218 18.05 6.77 29.22
N GLU A 219 17.06 6.35 30.01
CA GLU A 219 16.76 4.93 30.18
C GLU A 219 16.15 4.32 28.91
N ILE A 220 15.32 5.04 28.15
CA ILE A 220 14.80 4.55 26.86
C ILE A 220 15.93 4.38 25.84
N GLN A 221 16.87 5.32 25.78
CA GLN A 221 18.04 5.24 24.91
C GLN A 221 18.89 4.03 25.24
N ARG A 222 19.23 3.88 26.53
CA ARG A 222 19.99 2.75 27.05
C ARG A 222 19.28 1.42 26.76
N PHE A 223 18.01 1.31 27.11
CA PHE A 223 17.19 0.11 26.89
C PHE A 223 17.17 -0.27 25.41
N THR A 224 16.95 0.71 24.52
CA THR A 224 16.90 0.48 23.07
C THR A 224 18.25 0.03 22.52
N ALA A 225 19.34 0.70 22.91
CA ALA A 225 20.69 0.37 22.49
C ALA A 225 21.10 -1.04 22.92
N GLU A 226 20.87 -1.41 24.17
CA GLU A 226 21.17 -2.75 24.71
C GLU A 226 20.47 -3.85 23.90
N HIS A 227 19.18 -3.67 23.58
CA HIS A 227 18.41 -4.67 22.84
C HIS A 227 18.82 -4.76 21.36
N LEU A 228 19.17 -3.64 20.73
CA LEU A 228 19.66 -3.65 19.34
C LEU A 228 21.05 -4.28 19.23
N GLN A 229 21.96 -3.95 20.15
CA GLN A 229 23.31 -4.50 20.19
C GLN A 229 23.25 -6.01 20.39
N ALA A 230 22.52 -6.46 21.41
CA ALA A 230 22.35 -7.89 21.68
C ALA A 230 21.74 -8.66 20.50
N PHE A 231 20.78 -8.04 19.79
CA PHE A 231 20.17 -8.65 18.62
C PHE A 231 21.15 -8.77 17.45
N SER A 232 21.97 -7.75 17.23
CA SER A 232 23.00 -7.73 16.18
C SER A 232 24.09 -8.77 16.45
N ASP A 233 24.61 -8.82 17.68
CA ASP A 233 25.77 -9.65 18.05
C ASP A 233 25.46 -11.15 18.07
N THR A 234 24.20 -11.51 18.33
CA THR A 234 23.79 -12.91 18.47
C THR A 234 23.25 -13.51 17.17
N GLY A 235 22.84 -12.69 16.21
CA GLY A 235 22.33 -13.15 14.92
C GLY A 235 23.42 -13.26 13.84
N LYS A 236 23.08 -13.89 12.71
CA LYS A 236 24.00 -14.07 11.58
C LYS A 236 23.38 -13.73 10.24
N TRP A 237 24.18 -13.14 9.36
CA TRP A 237 23.79 -12.90 7.98
C TRP A 237 24.03 -14.14 7.11
N VAL A 238 22.97 -14.70 6.54
CA VAL A 238 23.03 -15.87 5.66
C VAL A 238 22.75 -15.46 4.22
N SER A 239 23.63 -15.82 3.29
CA SER A 239 23.40 -15.60 1.85
C SER A 239 22.20 -16.40 1.36
N LYS A 240 21.29 -15.77 0.61
CA LYS A 240 20.23 -16.52 -0.07
C LYS A 240 20.86 -17.46 -1.09
N ARG A 241 20.55 -18.77 -1.01
CA ARG A 241 20.98 -19.76 -1.99
C ARG A 241 20.55 -19.30 -3.39
N LYS A 242 21.50 -19.26 -4.34
CA LYS A 242 21.20 -19.12 -5.76
C LYS A 242 20.54 -20.43 -6.21
N GLU A 243 19.49 -20.34 -7.02
CA GLU A 243 18.86 -21.52 -7.61
C GLU A 243 19.87 -22.19 -8.54
N GLU A 244 20.27 -23.43 -8.24
CA GLU A 244 21.17 -24.19 -9.11
C GLU A 244 20.38 -24.83 -10.26
N CYS A 245 20.85 -24.62 -11.50
CA CYS A 245 20.38 -25.39 -12.65
C CYS A 245 20.82 -26.86 -12.51
N SER A 246 19.96 -27.78 -12.93
CA SER A 246 20.26 -29.22 -12.92
C SER A 246 21.51 -29.54 -13.75
N ALA A 247 22.23 -30.60 -13.38
CA ALA A 247 23.41 -31.05 -14.12
C ALA A 247 23.11 -31.31 -15.60
N VAL A 248 21.93 -31.87 -15.89
CA VAL A 248 21.43 -32.12 -17.26
C VAL A 248 21.33 -30.82 -18.07
N ILE A 249 20.71 -29.77 -17.52
CA ILE A 249 20.61 -28.47 -18.21
C ILE A 249 21.99 -27.85 -18.42
N LYS A 250 22.88 -27.95 -17.43
CA LYS A 250 24.27 -27.46 -17.57
C LYS A 250 25.01 -28.19 -18.69
N GLN A 251 24.89 -29.51 -18.77
CA GLN A 251 25.51 -30.32 -19.82
C GLN A 251 24.94 -29.99 -21.21
N GLN A 252 23.62 -29.91 -21.34
CA GLN A 252 22.96 -29.56 -22.60
C GLN A 252 23.26 -28.12 -23.03
N THR A 253 23.46 -27.21 -22.08
CA THR A 253 23.95 -25.85 -22.38
C THR A 253 25.35 -25.88 -22.96
N LYS A 254 26.27 -26.69 -22.41
CA LYS A 254 27.62 -26.87 -22.96
C LYS A 254 27.58 -27.44 -24.37
N ILE A 255 26.77 -28.48 -24.62
CA ILE A 255 26.60 -29.09 -25.94
C ILE A 255 26.07 -28.07 -26.95
N ARG A 256 25.00 -27.35 -26.59
CA ARG A 256 24.42 -26.31 -27.44
C ARG A 256 25.42 -25.21 -27.74
N ASN A 257 26.20 -24.74 -26.76
CA ASN A 257 27.23 -23.72 -26.96
C ASN A 257 28.36 -24.23 -27.86
N LYS A 258 28.80 -25.49 -27.72
CA LYS A 258 29.79 -26.12 -28.60
C LYS A 258 29.28 -26.19 -30.05
N LEU A 259 28.06 -26.69 -30.26
CA LEU A 259 27.45 -26.78 -31.59
C LEU A 259 27.23 -25.39 -32.20
N LYS A 260 26.90 -24.37 -31.40
CA LYS A 260 26.80 -22.98 -31.88
C LYS A 260 28.14 -22.49 -32.42
N LYS A 261 29.24 -22.72 -31.68
CA LYS A 261 30.60 -22.36 -32.14
C LYS A 261 30.96 -23.06 -33.44
N ILE A 262 30.71 -24.37 -33.53
CA ILE A 262 30.99 -25.16 -34.74
C ILE A 262 30.19 -24.59 -35.92
N ALA A 263 28.87 -24.42 -35.78
CA ALA A 263 28.01 -23.90 -36.85
C ALA A 263 28.39 -22.47 -37.29
N GLN A 264 28.93 -21.65 -36.39
CA GLN A 264 29.43 -20.30 -36.71
C GLN A 264 30.74 -20.32 -37.50
N ILE A 265 31.60 -21.31 -37.24
CA ILE A 265 32.90 -21.48 -37.92
C ILE A 265 32.70 -22.17 -39.28
N SER A 266 32.00 -23.30 -39.30
CA SER A 266 31.84 -24.12 -40.51
C SER A 266 30.87 -23.51 -41.52
N GLN A 267 29.88 -22.75 -41.04
CA GLN A 267 28.76 -22.23 -41.84
C GLN A 267 27.98 -23.30 -42.63
N ASP A 268 28.14 -24.59 -42.31
CA ASP A 268 27.44 -25.70 -42.96
C ASP A 268 25.98 -25.78 -42.47
N PRO A 269 24.98 -25.86 -43.38
CA PRO A 269 23.58 -26.14 -43.03
C PRO A 269 23.38 -27.36 -42.10
N LYS A 270 24.21 -28.41 -42.21
CA LYS A 270 24.15 -29.61 -41.35
C LYS A 270 24.47 -29.28 -39.90
N ASP A 271 25.54 -28.54 -39.65
CA ASP A 271 25.93 -28.11 -38.29
C ASP A 271 24.90 -27.14 -37.69
N LYS A 272 24.34 -26.25 -38.52
CA LYS A 272 23.24 -25.37 -38.13
C LYS A 272 22.00 -26.16 -37.70
N ASN A 273 21.68 -27.25 -38.38
CA ASN A 273 20.58 -28.14 -38.02
C ASN A 273 20.83 -28.87 -36.69
N LEU A 274 22.06 -29.34 -36.45
CA LEU A 274 22.45 -29.94 -35.16
C LEU A 274 22.32 -28.93 -34.01
N TYR A 275 22.79 -27.70 -34.22
CA TYR A 275 22.60 -26.60 -33.27
C TYR A 275 21.10 -26.34 -32.98
N ASN A 276 20.27 -26.24 -34.01
CA ASN A 276 18.82 -25.99 -33.87
C ASN A 276 18.13 -27.10 -33.06
N ARG A 277 18.49 -28.36 -33.28
CA ARG A 277 17.98 -29.52 -32.51
C ARG A 277 18.38 -29.42 -31.05
N ALA A 278 19.66 -29.18 -30.76
CA ALA A 278 20.15 -29.01 -29.39
C ALA A 278 19.48 -27.82 -28.67
N GLN A 279 19.25 -26.71 -29.39
CA GLN A 279 18.56 -25.54 -28.87
C GLN A 279 17.08 -25.84 -28.53
N ASN A 280 16.36 -26.55 -29.41
CA ASN A 280 14.97 -26.92 -29.16
C ASN A 280 14.86 -27.92 -27.99
N HIS A 281 15.78 -28.87 -27.90
CA HIS A 281 15.86 -29.78 -26.76
C HIS A 281 16.12 -29.04 -25.44
N LEU A 282 17.08 -28.11 -25.42
CA LEU A 282 17.37 -27.27 -24.25
C LEU A 282 16.15 -26.41 -23.85
N ARG A 283 15.43 -25.83 -24.81
CA ARG A 283 14.17 -25.09 -24.54
C ARG A 283 13.12 -25.98 -23.89
N LYS A 284 12.94 -27.22 -24.37
CA LYS A 284 12.02 -28.19 -23.78
C LYS A 284 12.40 -28.52 -22.34
N LEU A 285 13.69 -28.80 -22.08
CA LEU A 285 14.19 -29.07 -20.73
C LEU A 285 13.97 -27.91 -19.75
N HIS A 286 14.20 -26.67 -20.19
CA HIS A 286 13.91 -25.50 -19.36
C HIS A 286 12.41 -25.34 -19.06
N ALA A 287 11.54 -25.58 -20.04
CA ALA A 287 10.10 -25.54 -19.86
C ALA A 287 9.64 -26.59 -18.84
N GLU A 288 10.06 -27.85 -19.02
CA GLU A 288 9.74 -28.96 -18.12
C GLU A 288 10.28 -28.72 -16.69
N ALA A 289 11.53 -28.26 -16.56
CA ALA A 289 12.12 -27.95 -15.26
C ALA A 289 11.39 -26.79 -14.55
N SER A 290 10.97 -25.76 -15.29
CA SER A 290 10.19 -24.65 -14.75
C SER A 290 8.81 -25.12 -14.30
N GLU A 291 8.11 -25.93 -15.10
CA GLU A 291 6.81 -26.50 -14.74
C GLU A 291 6.90 -27.42 -13.53
N LYS A 292 7.89 -28.31 -13.50
CA LYS A 292 8.15 -29.21 -12.36
C LYS A 292 8.40 -28.41 -11.08
N ARG A 293 9.25 -27.38 -11.14
CA ARG A 293 9.53 -26.51 -9.99
C ARG A 293 8.29 -25.77 -9.51
N GLN A 294 7.52 -25.18 -10.43
CA GLN A 294 6.28 -24.50 -10.07
C GLN A 294 5.28 -25.46 -9.43
N ARG A 295 5.20 -26.68 -9.95
CA ARG A 295 4.37 -27.76 -9.41
C ARG A 295 4.80 -28.14 -8.00
N GLU A 296 6.07 -28.48 -7.79
CA GLU A 296 6.62 -28.84 -6.47
C GLU A 296 6.40 -27.73 -5.44
N VAL A 297 6.62 -26.47 -5.82
CA VAL A 297 6.38 -25.32 -4.94
C VAL A 297 4.91 -25.23 -4.55
N ILE A 298 3.97 -25.47 -5.47
CA ILE A 298 2.53 -25.36 -5.23
C ILE A 298 1.98 -26.57 -4.45
N GLU A 299 2.45 -27.78 -4.75
CA GLU A 299 2.04 -29.02 -4.09
C GLU A 299 2.49 -29.04 -2.62
N ASN A 300 3.68 -28.51 -2.32
CA ASN A 300 4.23 -28.45 -0.97
C ASN A 300 3.69 -27.27 -0.12
N LEU A 301 2.76 -26.46 -0.63
CA LEU A 301 2.20 -25.36 0.15
C LEU A 301 1.31 -25.88 1.28
N ASN A 302 1.61 -25.47 2.51
CA ASN A 302 0.85 -25.78 3.70
C ASN A 302 0.27 -24.51 4.36
N PRO A 303 -0.97 -24.53 4.88
CA PRO A 303 -1.49 -23.44 5.68
C PRO A 303 -0.87 -23.33 7.09
N THR A 304 -0.38 -24.42 7.69
CA THR A 304 0.13 -24.45 9.08
C THR A 304 1.48 -23.75 9.23
N ASP A 305 2.39 -23.92 8.26
CA ASP A 305 3.68 -23.23 8.19
C ASP A 305 3.56 -21.79 7.63
N GLY A 306 2.37 -21.44 7.13
CA GLY A 306 2.07 -20.15 6.53
C GLY A 306 2.53 -19.97 5.08
N SER A 307 3.10 -20.99 4.44
CA SER A 307 3.63 -20.94 3.06
C SER A 307 2.54 -20.64 2.03
N VAL A 308 1.32 -21.21 2.19
CA VAL A 308 0.15 -20.87 1.37
C VAL A 308 -0.11 -19.36 1.39
N TRP A 309 -0.09 -18.75 2.57
CA TRP A 309 -0.35 -17.31 2.74
C TRP A 309 0.78 -16.45 2.20
N GLN A 310 2.04 -16.89 2.34
CA GLN A 310 3.19 -16.20 1.77
C GLN A 310 3.12 -16.20 0.24
N GLN A 311 2.77 -17.32 -0.37
CA GLN A 311 2.64 -17.43 -1.82
C GLN A 311 1.44 -16.63 -2.34
N ALA A 312 0.28 -16.71 -1.69
CA ALA A 312 -0.88 -15.88 -2.02
C ALA A 312 -0.54 -14.37 -1.90
N LYS A 313 0.22 -13.99 -0.87
CA LYS A 313 0.71 -12.61 -0.70
C LYS A 313 1.72 -12.22 -1.79
N LYS A 314 2.60 -13.13 -2.21
CA LYS A 314 3.58 -12.88 -3.28
C LYS A 314 2.90 -12.60 -4.61
N ILE A 315 1.85 -13.36 -4.95
CA ILE A 315 1.10 -13.20 -6.20
C ILE A 315 0.17 -11.97 -6.14
N SER A 316 -0.39 -11.65 -4.98
CA SER A 316 -1.25 -10.47 -4.80
C SER A 316 -0.51 -9.16 -4.57
N LYS A 317 0.80 -9.18 -4.28
CA LYS A 317 1.63 -7.98 -4.16
C LYS A 317 1.79 -7.33 -5.53
N THR A 318 1.26 -6.12 -5.66
CA THR A 318 1.67 -5.20 -6.70
C THR A 318 2.96 -4.51 -6.26
N TYR A 319 4.04 -4.69 -7.04
CA TYR A 319 5.27 -3.92 -6.83
C TYR A 319 5.03 -2.49 -7.33
N PHE A 320 4.57 -1.62 -6.43
CA PHE A 320 4.47 -0.20 -6.73
C PHE A 320 5.85 0.44 -6.61
N LYS A 321 6.45 0.78 -7.75
CA LYS A 321 7.66 1.60 -7.81
C LYS A 321 7.22 3.06 -7.96
N MET A 322 7.60 3.90 -7.01
CA MET A 322 7.26 5.33 -7.03
C MET A 322 7.89 5.98 -8.27
N PRO A 323 7.08 6.52 -9.21
CA PRO A 323 7.61 7.21 -10.38
C PRO A 323 8.31 8.51 -9.99
N PRO A 324 8.93 9.23 -10.93
CA PRO A 324 9.33 10.61 -10.71
C PRO A 324 8.13 11.43 -10.22
N LEU A 325 8.38 12.35 -9.29
CA LEU A 325 7.35 13.24 -8.76
C LEU A 325 7.41 14.58 -9.49
N LEU A 326 6.25 15.13 -9.81
CA LEU A 326 6.11 16.47 -10.36
C LEU A 326 5.89 17.42 -9.19
N THR A 327 6.85 18.29 -8.94
CA THR A 327 6.69 19.43 -8.02
C THR A 327 6.50 20.70 -8.83
N ASP A 328 6.01 21.77 -8.21
CA ASP A 328 5.75 23.05 -8.90
C ASP A 328 7.00 23.66 -9.54
N LYS A 329 8.19 23.27 -9.08
CA LYS A 329 9.48 23.83 -9.53
C LYS A 329 10.27 22.89 -10.44
N THR A 330 10.27 21.57 -10.17
CA THR A 330 11.10 20.59 -10.90
C THR A 330 10.51 19.17 -10.89
N ILE A 331 10.99 18.33 -11.80
CA ILE A 331 10.73 16.88 -11.78
C ILE A 331 11.76 16.20 -10.89
N VAL A 332 11.29 15.44 -9.90
CA VAL A 332 12.10 14.85 -8.85
C VAL A 332 12.30 13.36 -9.08
N TYR A 333 13.55 12.95 -9.27
CA TYR A 333 13.91 11.57 -9.65
C TYR A 333 14.51 10.76 -8.50
N ARG A 334 15.34 11.37 -7.65
CA ARG A 334 16.08 10.66 -6.59
C ARG A 334 15.19 10.34 -5.40
N ASN A 335 15.42 9.19 -4.75
CA ASN A 335 14.62 8.79 -3.59
C ASN A 335 14.72 9.79 -2.43
N GLN A 336 15.91 10.38 -2.22
CA GLN A 336 16.10 11.42 -1.20
C GLN A 336 15.22 12.64 -1.48
N GLU A 337 15.33 13.21 -2.67
CA GLU A 337 14.56 14.38 -3.09
C GLU A 337 13.05 14.07 -3.13
N LYS A 338 12.65 12.86 -3.52
CA LYS A 338 11.25 12.42 -3.43
C LYS A 338 10.74 12.40 -1.99
N ALA A 339 11.59 11.99 -1.06
CA ALA A 339 11.26 12.00 0.36
C ALA A 339 11.09 13.44 0.87
N GLU A 340 11.98 14.36 0.48
CA GLU A 340 11.85 15.81 0.80
C GLU A 340 10.57 16.41 0.19
N ALA A 341 10.32 16.20 -1.11
CA ALA A 341 9.14 16.74 -1.79
C ALA A 341 7.81 16.28 -1.15
N ILE A 342 7.76 15.02 -0.68
CA ILE A 342 6.60 14.52 0.07
C ILE A 342 6.58 15.10 1.49
N ALA A 343 7.75 15.27 2.13
CA ALA A 343 7.84 15.86 3.46
C ALA A 343 7.32 17.30 3.48
N ASP A 344 7.65 18.11 2.48
CA ASP A 344 7.21 19.51 2.37
C ASP A 344 5.67 19.60 2.22
N VAL A 345 5.07 18.74 1.37
CA VAL A 345 3.59 18.67 1.24
C VAL A 345 2.92 18.19 2.52
N LEU A 346 3.58 17.28 3.26
CA LEU A 346 3.06 16.79 4.52
C LEU A 346 3.20 17.82 5.65
N GLU A 347 4.25 18.64 5.64
CA GLU A 347 4.42 19.73 6.60
C GLU A 347 3.29 20.75 6.49
N ASP A 348 2.92 21.18 5.29
CA ASP A 348 1.72 22.00 5.04
C ASP A 348 0.42 21.27 5.46
N GLN A 349 0.37 19.96 5.27
CA GLN A 349 -0.77 19.15 5.68
C GLN A 349 -0.95 19.12 7.20
N PHE A 350 0.12 19.04 7.98
CA PHE A 350 0.11 18.96 9.44
C PHE A 350 -0.01 20.32 10.14
N GLN A 351 -0.65 21.28 9.48
CA GLN A 351 -1.03 22.56 10.06
C GLN A 351 -2.54 22.61 10.32
N THR A 352 -2.95 23.47 11.25
CA THR A 352 -4.38 23.71 11.47
C THR A 352 -5.02 24.29 10.22
N ASN A 353 -6.29 23.96 9.97
CA ASN A 353 -7.01 24.59 8.87
C ASN A 353 -7.06 26.10 9.03
N ASP A 354 -6.96 26.81 7.89
CA ASP A 354 -7.16 28.24 7.78
C ASP A 354 -8.64 28.60 7.92
N LEU A 355 -9.12 28.44 9.15
CA LEU A 355 -10.45 28.81 9.63
C LEU A 355 -10.21 29.50 10.98
N SER A 356 -10.77 30.68 11.15
CA SER A 356 -10.66 31.41 12.41
C SER A 356 -12.03 31.73 12.97
N HIS A 357 -12.15 31.53 14.28
CA HIS A 357 -13.28 31.98 15.06
C HIS A 357 -12.73 32.57 16.37
N PRO A 358 -12.36 33.88 16.38
CA PRO A 358 -11.66 34.51 17.49
C PRO A 358 -12.29 34.29 18.88
N PRO A 359 -13.64 34.31 19.05
CA PRO A 359 -14.25 34.06 20.35
C PRO A 359 -13.93 32.66 20.90
N THR A 360 -13.97 31.63 20.05
CA THR A 360 -13.66 30.24 20.47
C THR A 360 -12.18 30.09 20.77
N GLU A 361 -11.31 30.68 19.95
CA GLU A 361 -9.87 30.66 20.16
C GLU A 361 -9.44 31.31 21.48
N LEU A 362 -10.01 32.48 21.79
CA LEU A 362 -9.77 33.17 23.06
C LEU A 362 -10.26 32.33 24.26
N LYS A 363 -11.44 31.72 24.14
CA LYS A 363 -12.00 30.85 25.19
C LYS A 363 -11.11 29.64 25.46
N VAL A 364 -10.64 28.97 24.41
CA VAL A 364 -9.72 27.83 24.50
C VAL A 364 -8.40 28.25 25.16
N LYS A 365 -7.76 29.32 24.67
CA LYS A 365 -6.50 29.84 25.23
C LYS A 365 -6.63 30.19 26.72
N ARG A 366 -7.68 30.91 27.12
CA ARG A 366 -7.93 31.28 28.53
C ARG A 366 -8.11 30.06 29.43
N THR A 367 -8.89 29.07 28.98
CA THR A 367 -9.16 27.84 29.74
C THR A 367 -7.89 27.02 29.94
N LEU A 368 -7.10 26.83 28.89
CA LEU A 368 -5.83 26.11 28.97
C LEU A 368 -4.84 26.82 29.89
N LYS A 369 -4.70 28.15 29.77
CA LYS A 369 -3.83 28.94 30.65
C LYS A 369 -4.22 28.79 32.12
N LYS A 370 -5.53 28.80 32.43
CA LYS A 370 -6.04 28.58 33.79
C LYS A 370 -5.75 27.15 34.27
N PHE A 371 -5.95 26.15 33.41
CA PHE A 371 -5.75 24.74 33.74
C PHE A 371 -4.27 24.42 34.05
N PHE A 372 -3.34 24.82 33.19
CA PHE A 372 -1.91 24.54 33.38
C PHE A 372 -1.27 25.33 34.53
N LYS A 373 -1.89 26.43 34.98
CA LYS A 373 -1.48 27.15 36.20
C LYS A 373 -1.89 26.44 37.49
N LYS A 374 -3.00 25.67 37.48
CA LYS A 374 -3.48 24.97 38.67
C LYS A 374 -2.54 23.79 38.97
N LYS A 375 -2.23 23.55 40.25
CA LYS A 375 -1.57 22.32 40.70
C LYS A 375 -2.44 21.11 40.36
N ASP A 376 -1.78 19.98 40.13
CA ASP A 376 -2.46 18.73 39.83
C ASP A 376 -2.62 17.90 41.09
N ASP A 377 -3.86 17.56 41.42
CA ASP A 377 -4.19 16.76 42.61
C ASP A 377 -4.59 15.33 42.21
N THR A 378 -4.54 14.99 40.91
CA THR A 378 -4.93 13.67 40.40
C THR A 378 -3.71 12.80 40.10
N GLU A 379 -3.77 11.53 40.51
CA GLU A 379 -2.78 10.51 40.18
C GLU A 379 -3.32 9.56 39.11
N ILE A 380 -2.41 8.93 38.35
CA ILE A 380 -2.76 7.92 37.34
C ILE A 380 -2.40 6.56 37.90
N THR A 381 -3.35 5.62 37.88
CA THR A 381 -3.12 4.23 38.30
C THR A 381 -1.93 3.63 37.54
N PRO A 382 -0.91 3.10 38.24
CA PRO A 382 0.29 2.56 37.61
C PRO A 382 -0.02 1.33 36.74
N CYS A 383 0.89 1.02 35.83
CA CYS A 383 0.88 -0.19 35.01
C CYS A 383 1.43 -1.38 35.81
N LEU A 384 0.73 -2.51 35.74
CA LEU A 384 1.21 -3.79 36.24
C LEU A 384 2.00 -4.55 35.15
N PRO A 385 3.00 -5.38 35.51
CA PRO A 385 3.70 -6.22 34.54
C PRO A 385 2.78 -7.20 33.79
N SER A 386 1.70 -7.67 34.43
CA SER A 386 0.69 -8.52 33.81
C SER A 386 -0.07 -7.79 32.70
N GLU A 387 -0.50 -6.55 32.96
CA GLU A 387 -1.14 -5.68 31.97
C GLU A 387 -0.23 -5.44 30.76
N LEU A 388 1.07 -5.19 31.01
CA LEU A 388 2.06 -5.05 29.94
C LEU A 388 2.14 -6.33 29.08
N LEU A 389 2.19 -7.50 29.71
CA LEU A 389 2.30 -8.79 29.04
C LEU A 389 1.10 -9.07 28.13
N GLU A 390 -0.11 -8.70 28.55
CA GLU A 390 -1.31 -8.84 27.70
C GLU A 390 -1.19 -8.08 26.38
N HIS A 391 -0.66 -6.85 26.43
CA HIS A 391 -0.47 -6.03 25.24
C HIS A 391 0.63 -6.60 24.34
N ILE A 392 1.71 -7.13 24.92
CA ILE A 392 2.81 -7.78 24.18
C ILE A 392 2.33 -9.04 23.45
N ASN A 393 1.50 -9.85 24.11
CA ASN A 393 0.95 -11.07 23.53
C ASN A 393 0.02 -10.78 22.34
N LYS A 394 -0.64 -9.62 22.33
CA LYS A 394 -1.49 -9.14 21.23
C LYS A 394 -0.70 -8.59 20.03
N LEU A 395 0.64 -8.46 20.12
CA LEU A 395 1.46 -7.94 19.02
C LEU A 395 1.52 -8.92 17.83
N LYS A 396 1.32 -8.38 16.62
CA LYS A 396 1.42 -9.18 15.38
C LYS A 396 2.87 -9.27 14.90
N LYS A 397 3.36 -10.48 14.62
CA LYS A 397 4.69 -10.74 14.04
C LYS A 397 4.79 -10.17 12.60
N GLY A 398 6.02 -9.85 12.16
CA GLY A 398 6.29 -9.40 10.78
C GLY A 398 5.78 -8.00 10.43
N LYS A 399 5.52 -7.15 11.44
CA LYS A 399 5.27 -5.72 11.26
C LYS A 399 6.59 -4.95 11.15
N SER A 400 6.60 -3.90 10.34
CA SER A 400 7.75 -3.01 10.21
C SER A 400 7.98 -2.23 11.51
N PRO A 401 9.23 -2.12 12.00
CA PRO A 401 9.54 -1.33 13.18
C PRO A 401 9.47 0.17 12.90
N GLY A 402 9.44 0.97 13.98
CA GLY A 402 9.55 2.42 13.93
C GLY A 402 11.00 2.91 13.80
N PRO A 403 11.28 4.19 14.11
CA PRO A 403 12.62 4.77 14.09
C PRO A 403 13.62 4.05 15.01
N ASP A 404 13.13 3.48 16.11
CA ASP A 404 13.89 2.73 17.12
C ASP A 404 14.39 1.36 16.63
N LYS A 405 13.93 0.88 15.46
CA LYS A 405 14.29 -0.41 14.86
C LYS A 405 13.94 -1.65 15.69
N ILE A 406 13.35 -1.50 16.88
CA ILE A 406 12.87 -2.59 17.73
C ILE A 406 11.66 -3.26 17.07
N THR A 407 11.77 -4.56 16.80
CA THR A 407 10.70 -5.33 16.16
C THR A 407 9.74 -5.94 17.17
N ASN A 408 8.48 -6.17 16.77
CA ASN A 408 7.52 -6.90 17.60
C ASN A 408 8.01 -8.30 18.02
N GLN A 409 8.87 -8.93 17.22
CA GLN A 409 9.47 -10.23 17.56
C GLN A 409 10.49 -10.11 18.70
N MET A 410 11.28 -9.03 18.73
CA MET A 410 12.21 -8.76 19.83
C MET A 410 11.43 -8.55 21.14
N ILE A 411 10.35 -7.76 21.11
CA ILE A 411 9.52 -7.49 22.29
C ILE A 411 8.90 -8.77 22.84
N GLN A 412 8.33 -9.62 21.97
CA GLN A 412 7.75 -10.91 22.38
C GLN A 412 8.78 -11.91 22.93
N ARG A 413 10.08 -11.66 22.72
CA ARG A 413 11.18 -12.52 23.17
C ARG A 413 12.02 -11.85 24.26
N MET A 414 11.60 -10.72 24.80
CA MET A 414 12.31 -10.05 25.90
C MET A 414 12.32 -10.95 27.15
N PRO A 415 13.45 -11.01 27.89
CA PRO A 415 13.48 -11.68 29.18
C PRO A 415 12.64 -10.91 30.22
N ILE A 416 12.23 -11.58 31.30
CA ILE A 416 11.39 -11.02 32.38
C ILE A 416 11.98 -9.72 32.93
N LYS A 417 13.31 -9.69 33.10
CA LYS A 417 14.09 -8.51 33.53
C LYS A 417 13.82 -7.27 32.67
N SER A 418 13.76 -7.43 31.34
CA SER A 418 13.42 -6.33 30.42
C SER A 418 11.97 -5.91 30.51
N LEU A 419 11.04 -6.83 30.78
CA LEU A 419 9.63 -6.52 30.96
C LEU A 419 9.39 -5.67 32.21
N ILE A 420 10.08 -5.99 33.30
CA ILE A 420 10.02 -5.21 34.54
C ILE A 420 10.56 -3.79 34.31
N ARG A 421 11.72 -3.65 33.65
CA ARG A 421 12.27 -2.33 33.30
C ARG A 421 11.32 -1.52 32.42
N LEU A 422 10.74 -2.14 31.39
CA LEU A 422 9.77 -1.46 30.53
C LEU A 422 8.53 -1.01 31.32
N THR A 423 8.09 -1.81 32.29
CA THR A 423 7.01 -1.42 33.21
C THR A 423 7.40 -0.20 34.04
N GLN A 424 8.62 -0.15 34.58
CA GLN A 424 9.14 0.99 35.33
C GLN A 424 9.23 2.26 34.47
N ILE A 425 9.68 2.15 33.21
CA ILE A 425 9.68 3.27 32.25
C ILE A 425 8.26 3.81 32.05
N ILE A 426 7.28 2.93 31.82
CA ILE A 426 5.88 3.35 31.63
C ILE A 426 5.32 3.98 32.90
N ASN A 427 5.61 3.42 34.08
CA ASN A 427 5.18 3.99 35.35
C ASN A 427 5.82 5.36 35.60
N GLY A 428 7.09 5.57 35.21
CA GLY A 428 7.74 6.87 35.20
C GLY A 428 7.01 7.87 34.31
N ILE A 429 6.61 7.47 33.10
CA ILE A 429 5.83 8.31 32.16
C ILE A 429 4.49 8.73 32.78
N LEU A 430 3.79 7.80 33.44
CA LEU A 430 2.51 8.08 34.10
C LEU A 430 2.69 8.99 35.32
N LYS A 431 3.68 8.72 36.18
CA LYS A 431 4.01 9.49 37.39
C LYS A 431 4.41 10.93 37.06
N LEU A 432 5.35 11.11 36.12
CA LEU A 432 5.87 12.42 35.72
C LEU A 432 5.03 13.13 34.66
N LYS A 433 3.98 12.49 34.14
CA LYS A 433 3.06 13.04 33.12
C LYS A 433 3.81 13.52 31.87
N TYR A 434 4.89 12.81 31.53
CA TYR A 434 5.86 13.18 30.50
C TYR A 434 5.97 12.10 29.43
N PHE A 435 5.59 12.42 28.20
CA PHE A 435 5.74 11.51 27.07
C PHE A 435 7.10 11.69 26.35
N PRO A 436 7.91 10.62 26.17
CA PRO A 436 9.28 10.69 25.65
C PRO A 436 9.41 11.27 24.24
N LYS A 437 10.47 12.02 23.98
CA LYS A 437 10.77 12.66 22.68
C LYS A 437 11.09 11.64 21.59
N GLU A 438 11.84 10.58 21.91
CA GLU A 438 12.14 9.53 20.92
C GLU A 438 10.88 8.82 20.43
N TRP A 439 9.91 8.62 21.32
CA TRP A 439 8.62 8.00 20.99
C TRP A 439 7.67 8.95 20.25
N LYS A 440 7.97 10.25 20.20
CA LYS A 440 7.25 11.25 19.40
C LYS A 440 7.71 11.37 17.96
N LEU A 441 8.83 10.74 17.60
CA LEU A 441 9.34 10.69 16.23
C LEU A 441 8.61 9.60 15.43
N ALA A 442 8.16 9.94 14.22
CA ALA A 442 7.50 9.00 13.31
C ALA A 442 8.25 8.88 11.97
N THR A 443 8.43 7.66 11.48
CA THR A 443 8.85 7.44 10.08
C THR A 443 7.62 7.27 9.20
N ILE A 444 7.35 8.23 8.32
CA ILE A 444 6.21 8.18 7.40
C ILE A 444 6.59 7.38 6.15
N VAL A 445 5.79 6.35 5.83
CA VAL A 445 5.90 5.61 4.58
C VAL A 445 4.74 6.01 3.66
N PRO A 446 5.00 6.64 2.51
CA PRO A 446 3.95 7.10 1.61
C PRO A 446 3.31 5.92 0.87
N ILE A 447 1.98 5.84 0.89
CA ILE A 447 1.20 4.85 0.13
C ILE A 447 0.25 5.55 -0.83
N ILE A 448 0.32 5.21 -2.12
CA ILE A 448 -0.53 5.82 -3.15
C ILE A 448 -2.03 5.61 -2.87
N LYS A 449 -2.82 6.68 -2.97
CA LYS A 449 -4.29 6.59 -2.90
C LYS A 449 -4.80 5.86 -4.16
N PRO A 450 -5.71 4.88 -4.03
CA PRO A 450 -6.25 4.15 -5.18
C PRO A 450 -6.85 5.10 -6.23
N GLY A 451 -6.45 4.95 -7.50
CA GLY A 451 -6.98 5.72 -8.63
C GLY A 451 -6.49 7.18 -8.73
N LYS A 452 -5.51 7.59 -7.92
CA LYS A 452 -4.89 8.93 -7.98
C LYS A 452 -3.59 8.92 -8.80
N ASN A 453 -3.19 10.10 -9.28
CA ASN A 453 -1.98 10.26 -10.09
C ASN A 453 -0.73 9.92 -9.26
N PRO A 454 0.05 8.88 -9.63
CA PRO A 454 1.26 8.52 -8.90
C PRO A 454 2.40 9.56 -8.98
N GLN A 455 2.35 10.51 -9.90
CA GLN A 455 3.40 11.53 -10.04
C GLN A 455 3.17 12.75 -9.12
N ASP A 456 1.99 12.88 -8.53
CA ASP A 456 1.66 14.00 -7.65
C ASP A 456 1.97 13.64 -6.17
N PRO A 457 2.83 14.40 -5.47
CA PRO A 457 3.15 14.16 -4.06
C PRO A 457 1.93 14.16 -3.12
N SER A 458 0.89 14.95 -3.42
CA SER A 458 -0.32 15.04 -2.58
C SER A 458 -1.24 13.81 -2.69
N SER A 459 -0.99 12.97 -3.70
CA SER A 459 -1.74 11.74 -3.96
C SER A 459 -1.34 10.58 -3.02
N TYR A 460 -0.33 10.77 -2.17
CA TYR A 460 0.11 9.77 -1.19
C TYR A 460 -0.57 9.93 0.18
N ARG A 461 -0.78 8.81 0.87
CA ARG A 461 -1.21 8.76 2.28
C ARG A 461 0.01 8.68 3.19
N PRO A 462 0.09 9.49 4.26
CA PRO A 462 1.15 9.35 5.26
C PRO A 462 0.84 8.19 6.21
N ILE A 463 1.54 7.07 6.11
CA ILE A 463 1.44 5.99 7.11
C ILE A 463 2.59 6.11 8.10
N SER A 464 2.30 6.47 9.34
CA SER A 464 3.32 6.65 10.38
C SER A 464 3.72 5.31 11.02
N LEU A 465 5.00 4.99 10.89
CA LEU A 465 5.66 3.94 11.66
C LEU A 465 6.17 4.57 12.97
N LEU A 466 5.47 4.25 14.06
CA LEU A 466 5.85 4.60 15.43
C LEU A 466 6.61 3.43 16.07
N SER A 467 7.41 3.74 17.09
CA SER A 467 8.04 2.74 17.97
C SER A 467 7.00 1.73 18.48
N ALA A 468 7.38 0.44 18.45
CA ALA A 468 6.51 -0.61 18.98
C ALA A 468 6.36 -0.50 20.51
N LEU A 469 7.41 -0.05 21.22
CA LEU A 469 7.39 0.25 22.65
C LEU A 469 6.41 1.40 22.95
N SER A 470 6.49 2.49 22.18
CA SER A 470 5.54 3.61 22.27
C SER A 470 4.09 3.15 22.12
N LYS A 471 3.79 2.21 21.21
CA LYS A 471 2.43 1.71 21.01
C LYS A 471 1.89 0.90 22.19
N ILE A 472 2.77 0.26 22.95
CA ILE A 472 2.41 -0.47 24.17
C ILE A 472 2.08 0.53 25.28
N ALA A 473 2.93 1.53 25.48
CA ALA A 473 2.66 2.62 26.42
C ALA A 473 1.35 3.36 26.07
N GLU A 474 1.14 3.68 24.79
CA GLU A 474 -0.11 4.27 24.31
C GLU A 474 -1.34 3.37 24.60
N ALA A 475 -1.21 2.04 24.50
CA ALA A 475 -2.34 1.14 24.79
C ALA A 475 -2.73 1.16 26.27
N ILE A 476 -1.75 1.26 27.17
CA ILE A 476 -2.00 1.39 28.62
C ILE A 476 -2.64 2.74 28.93
N ILE A 477 -2.13 3.82 28.36
CA ILE A 477 -2.72 5.16 28.51
C ILE A 477 -4.15 5.18 27.95
N LEU A 478 -4.40 4.52 26.83
CA LEU A 478 -5.74 4.42 26.24
C LEU A 478 -6.72 3.74 27.19
N ASN A 479 -6.33 2.64 27.85
CA ASN A 479 -7.19 1.99 28.84
C ASN A 479 -7.64 2.98 29.92
N ARG A 480 -6.69 3.74 30.50
CA ARG A 480 -7.00 4.75 31.53
C ARG A 480 -7.91 5.88 31.02
N ILE A 481 -7.82 6.23 29.74
CA ILE A 481 -8.71 7.20 29.09
C ILE A 481 -10.11 6.60 28.91
N GLU A 482 -10.22 5.36 28.42
CA GLU A 482 -11.49 4.69 28.14
C GLU A 482 -12.33 4.48 29.40
N ASP A 483 -11.69 4.16 30.54
CA ASP A 483 -12.34 3.99 31.84
C ASP A 483 -13.10 5.26 32.31
N THR A 484 -12.79 6.43 31.74
CA THR A 484 -13.40 7.72 32.15
C THR A 484 -14.44 8.27 31.15
N ILE A 485 -14.47 7.78 29.91
CA ILE A 485 -15.13 8.48 28.78
C ILE A 485 -16.23 7.66 28.11
N ASP A 486 -16.20 6.33 28.17
CA ASP A 486 -17.02 5.52 27.26
C ASP A 486 -18.54 5.77 27.39
N ASP A 487 -19.02 6.20 28.57
CA ASP A 487 -20.42 6.59 28.84
C ASP A 487 -20.77 8.04 28.44
N GLN A 488 -19.77 8.90 28.22
CA GLN A 488 -19.96 10.31 27.84
C GLN A 488 -19.92 10.56 26.33
N LEU A 489 -19.62 9.53 25.53
CA LEU A 489 -19.53 9.64 24.07
C LEU A 489 -20.89 9.59 23.39
N ILE A 490 -21.11 10.47 22.43
CA ILE A 490 -22.36 10.55 21.66
C ILE A 490 -22.74 9.19 21.05
N PRO A 491 -24.02 8.79 21.16
CA PRO A 491 -24.45 7.45 20.75
C PRO A 491 -24.32 7.22 19.24
N TYR A 492 -24.36 8.29 18.44
CA TYR A 492 -24.34 8.24 16.97
C TYR A 492 -22.94 8.05 16.35
N GLN A 493 -21.86 8.07 17.14
CA GLN A 493 -20.49 7.81 16.68
C GLN A 493 -20.16 6.33 16.79
N PHE A 494 -20.02 5.65 15.64
CA PHE A 494 -19.76 4.21 15.57
C PHE A 494 -18.29 3.90 15.21
N GLY A 495 -17.55 4.89 14.75
CA GLY A 495 -16.13 4.76 14.43
C GLY A 495 -15.29 4.57 15.69
N PHE A 496 -14.32 3.65 15.66
CA PHE A 496 -13.34 3.44 16.74
C PHE A 496 -13.93 3.24 18.15
N ARG A 497 -15.15 2.70 18.25
CA ARG A 497 -15.78 2.31 19.53
C ARG A 497 -15.87 0.80 19.65
N ARG A 498 -15.75 0.29 20.88
CA ARG A 498 -15.91 -1.14 21.18
C ARG A 498 -17.33 -1.57 20.81
N ASN A 499 -17.47 -2.77 20.26
CA ASN A 499 -18.76 -3.38 19.86
C ASN A 499 -19.60 -2.63 18.81
N LEU A 500 -19.09 -1.53 18.23
CA LEU A 500 -19.73 -0.80 17.14
C LEU A 500 -19.00 -1.03 15.80
N SER A 501 -19.76 -1.09 14.71
CA SER A 501 -19.27 -1.48 13.39
C SER A 501 -19.89 -0.66 12.27
N THR A 502 -19.19 -0.60 11.13
CA THR A 502 -19.70 0.02 9.89
C THR A 502 -21.04 -0.58 9.45
N VAL A 503 -21.25 -1.88 9.66
CA VAL A 503 -22.45 -2.59 9.24
C VAL A 503 -23.67 -2.18 10.09
N GLN A 504 -23.50 -1.93 11.40
CA GLN A 504 -24.59 -1.41 12.23
C GLN A 504 -24.98 0.02 11.83
N GLN A 505 -24.00 0.88 11.53
CA GLN A 505 -24.29 2.24 11.06
C GLN A 505 -25.02 2.24 9.70
N LEU A 506 -24.60 1.37 8.79
CA LEU A 506 -25.27 1.15 7.51
C LEU A 506 -26.71 0.66 7.72
N LEU A 507 -26.91 -0.33 8.60
CA LEU A 507 -28.23 -0.83 8.94
C LEU A 507 -29.13 0.32 9.40
N ARG A 508 -28.68 1.11 10.39
CA ARG A 508 -29.42 2.26 10.92
C ARG A 508 -29.89 3.21 9.82
N LEU A 509 -28.96 3.68 8.98
CA LEU A 509 -29.28 4.59 7.87
C LEU A 509 -30.29 3.95 6.90
N THR A 510 -30.05 2.72 6.47
CA THR A 510 -30.93 2.06 5.48
C THR A 510 -32.32 1.73 6.02
N GLU A 511 -32.44 1.39 7.31
CA GLU A 511 -33.74 1.05 7.90
C GLU A 511 -34.63 2.27 8.07
N PHE A 512 -34.08 3.42 8.49
CA PHE A 512 -34.83 4.68 8.56
C PHE A 512 -35.30 5.15 7.18
N VAL A 513 -34.45 5.04 6.15
CA VAL A 513 -34.85 5.35 4.77
C VAL A 513 -35.98 4.43 4.30
N ARG A 514 -35.89 3.14 4.61
CA ARG A 514 -36.92 2.15 4.22
C ARG A 514 -38.24 2.35 4.94
N GLU A 515 -38.20 2.67 6.22
CA GLU A 515 -39.38 3.00 7.00
C GLU A 515 -40.10 4.22 6.44
N GLY A 516 -39.38 5.33 6.22
CA GLY A 516 -39.95 6.53 5.60
C GLY A 516 -40.60 6.25 4.24
N MET A 517 -39.93 5.48 3.37
CA MET A 517 -40.51 5.07 2.08
C MET A 517 -41.79 4.24 2.19
N ASP A 518 -41.95 3.48 3.27
CA ASP A 518 -43.13 2.66 3.50
C ASP A 518 -44.30 3.46 4.08
N GLU A 519 -43.99 4.54 4.81
CA GLU A 519 -44.95 5.55 5.30
C GLU A 519 -45.30 6.61 4.24
N GLY A 520 -44.66 6.55 3.07
CA GLY A 520 -44.89 7.48 1.96
C GLY A 520 -44.11 8.79 2.06
N TRP A 521 -43.17 8.87 3.00
CA TRP A 521 -42.21 9.96 3.15
C TRP A 521 -40.97 9.78 2.28
N ASP A 522 -40.30 10.90 2.02
CA ASP A 522 -39.03 10.93 1.30
C ASP A 522 -37.88 11.15 2.30
N THR A 523 -36.66 10.75 1.93
CA THR A 523 -35.47 11.01 2.75
C THR A 523 -34.39 11.67 1.90
N GLY A 524 -33.93 12.85 2.32
CA GLY A 524 -32.71 13.45 1.79
C GLY A 524 -31.53 13.09 2.69
N ALA A 525 -30.40 12.68 2.11
CA ALA A 525 -29.16 12.44 2.85
C ALA A 525 -27.97 13.15 2.21
N VAL A 526 -27.16 13.81 3.05
CA VAL A 526 -25.93 14.50 2.68
C VAL A 526 -24.74 13.79 3.34
N PHE A 527 -23.78 13.40 2.51
CA PHE A 527 -22.56 12.70 2.88
C PHE A 527 -21.39 13.69 2.78
N LEU A 528 -20.80 14.02 3.92
CA LEU A 528 -19.76 15.03 4.05
C LEU A 528 -18.38 14.38 4.05
N ASP A 529 -17.45 14.93 3.26
CA ASP A 529 -16.03 14.51 3.22
C ASP A 529 -15.19 15.52 4.02
N ILE A 530 -14.73 15.11 5.21
CA ILE A 530 -13.85 15.96 6.02
C ILE A 530 -12.44 15.92 5.44
N ALA A 531 -11.89 17.08 5.09
CA ALA A 531 -10.59 17.18 4.46
C ALA A 531 -9.47 16.89 5.48
N LYS A 532 -8.75 15.78 5.28
CA LYS A 532 -7.55 15.41 6.07
C LYS A 532 -7.85 15.41 7.58
N ALA A 533 -8.97 14.79 7.97
CA ALA A 533 -9.55 14.87 9.32
C ALA A 533 -8.58 14.59 10.47
N PHE A 534 -7.78 13.53 10.38
CA PHE A 534 -6.79 13.17 11.41
C PHE A 534 -5.60 14.12 11.45
N ASP A 535 -5.17 14.62 10.29
CA ASP A 535 -3.90 15.33 10.14
C ASP A 535 -4.01 16.82 10.52
N ARG A 536 -5.23 17.35 10.65
CA ARG A 536 -5.49 18.78 10.90
C ARG A 536 -6.26 19.09 12.19
N VAL A 537 -6.38 18.11 13.10
CA VAL A 537 -7.01 18.31 14.41
C VAL A 537 -6.29 19.43 15.18
N TRP A 538 -7.05 20.40 15.67
CA TRP A 538 -6.51 21.51 16.45
C TRP A 538 -6.13 21.05 17.86
N THR A 539 -4.83 20.98 18.14
CA THR A 539 -4.26 20.44 19.39
C THR A 539 -4.81 21.11 20.65
N ASP A 540 -4.81 22.44 20.71
CA ASP A 540 -5.32 23.17 21.88
C ASP A 540 -6.84 23.02 22.03
N GLY A 541 -7.57 22.97 20.90
CA GLY A 541 -9.00 22.68 20.90
C GLY A 541 -9.31 21.29 21.47
N LEU A 542 -8.52 20.28 21.11
CA LEU A 542 -8.62 18.93 21.66
C LEU A 542 -8.33 18.91 23.17
N LEU A 543 -7.26 19.57 23.64
CA LEU A 543 -6.96 19.67 25.07
C LEU A 543 -8.09 20.35 25.85
N TYR A 544 -8.70 21.40 25.29
CA TYR A 544 -9.88 22.04 25.89
C TYR A 544 -11.06 21.07 26.01
N LYS A 545 -11.33 20.26 24.97
CA LYS A 545 -12.42 19.27 25.00
C LYS A 545 -12.16 18.18 26.04
N LEU A 546 -10.91 17.73 26.20
CA LEU A 546 -10.53 16.77 27.26
C LEU A 546 -10.86 17.33 28.66
N ILE A 547 -10.56 18.61 28.91
CA ILE A 547 -10.90 19.29 30.17
C ILE A 547 -12.41 19.37 30.37
N LYS A 548 -13.16 19.64 29.29
CA LYS A 548 -14.63 19.74 29.35
C LYS A 548 -15.32 18.41 29.64
N LEU A 549 -14.76 17.30 29.19
CA LEU A 549 -15.21 15.94 29.51
C LEU A 549 -14.80 15.47 30.93
N ARG A 550 -14.23 16.36 31.75
CA ARG A 550 -13.82 16.09 33.14
C ARG A 550 -12.87 14.89 33.28
N ILE A 551 -12.03 14.66 32.27
CA ILE A 551 -10.96 13.66 32.33
C ILE A 551 -9.96 14.08 33.42
N PRO A 552 -9.38 13.13 34.20
CA PRO A 552 -8.38 13.43 35.21
C PRO A 552 -7.27 14.35 34.70
N GLY A 553 -6.94 15.37 35.49
CA GLY A 553 -6.04 16.44 35.06
C GLY A 553 -4.63 15.94 34.73
N SER A 554 -4.19 14.87 35.39
CA SER A 554 -2.93 14.18 35.14
C SER A 554 -2.85 13.58 33.73
N ILE A 555 -3.92 12.92 33.29
CA ILE A 555 -4.04 12.36 31.94
C ILE A 555 -4.04 13.49 30.91
N VAL A 556 -4.75 14.60 31.16
CA VAL A 556 -4.76 15.76 30.25
C VAL A 556 -3.36 16.37 30.11
N ARG A 557 -2.60 16.51 31.20
CA ARG A 557 -1.21 16.99 31.17
C ARG A 557 -0.31 16.03 30.40
N LEU A 558 -0.43 14.72 30.62
CA LEU A 558 0.28 13.71 29.84
C LEU A 558 -0.06 13.81 28.34
N MET A 559 -1.33 13.97 27.98
CA MET A 559 -1.77 14.16 26.59
C MET A 559 -1.25 15.46 25.97
N ALA A 560 -1.10 16.52 26.75
CA ALA A 560 -0.46 17.74 26.28
C ALA A 560 1.01 17.50 25.88
N THR A 561 1.76 16.72 26.66
CA THR A 561 3.15 16.36 26.31
C THR A 561 3.25 15.38 25.14
N TYR A 562 2.25 14.49 24.98
CA TYR A 562 2.14 13.54 23.87
C TYR A 562 1.84 14.21 22.51
N LEU A 563 0.95 15.21 22.51
CA LEU A 563 0.52 15.91 21.30
C LEU A 563 1.52 16.98 20.85
N ARG A 564 2.25 17.62 21.78
CA ARG A 564 3.19 18.71 21.48
C ARG A 564 4.60 18.22 21.18
N GLY A 565 5.28 18.91 20.26
CA GLY A 565 6.69 18.64 19.92
C GLY A 565 6.89 17.32 19.19
N ARG A 566 5.92 16.92 18.35
CA ARG A 566 6.05 15.73 17.50
C ARG A 566 6.78 16.06 16.21
N ARG A 567 7.54 15.08 15.71
CA ARG A 567 8.36 15.21 14.51
C ARG A 567 8.16 14.02 13.60
N PHE A 568 8.38 14.20 12.31
CA PHE A 568 8.33 13.13 11.33
C PHE A 568 9.46 13.22 10.31
N ALA A 569 9.80 12.08 9.73
CA ALA A 569 10.66 11.97 8.55
C ALA A 569 10.02 11.01 7.55
N VAL A 570 10.05 11.34 6.26
CA VAL A 570 9.48 10.52 5.19
C VAL A 570 10.53 9.53 4.69
N ARG A 571 10.15 8.26 4.50
CA ARG A 571 11.03 7.24 3.93
C ARG A 571 10.58 6.81 2.54
N VAL A 572 11.46 7.00 1.56
CA VAL A 572 11.31 6.48 0.19
C VAL A 572 12.45 5.52 -0.11
N GLY A 573 12.14 4.24 -0.27
CA GLY A 573 13.17 3.20 -0.39
C GLY A 573 14.01 3.09 0.88
N SER A 574 15.33 3.28 0.75
CA SER A 574 16.30 3.30 1.85
C SER A 574 16.60 4.72 2.38
N ASN A 575 16.09 5.75 1.73
CA ASN A 575 16.39 7.15 2.05
C ASN A 575 15.33 7.76 2.96
N LEU A 576 15.77 8.61 3.89
CA LEU A 576 14.94 9.37 4.83
C LEU A 576 15.07 10.85 4.52
N SER A 577 13.96 11.58 4.51
CA SER A 577 13.97 13.04 4.46
C SER A 577 14.58 13.64 5.73
N SER A 578 14.88 14.92 5.67
CA SER A 578 15.07 15.76 6.85
C SER A 578 13.83 15.74 7.78
N GLU A 579 14.06 15.91 9.09
CA GLU A 579 12.99 15.91 10.08
C GLU A 579 12.16 17.19 10.00
N ARG A 580 10.84 17.06 10.11
CA ARG A 580 9.86 18.16 10.11
C ARG A 580 8.98 18.11 11.35
N ALA A 581 8.46 19.27 11.76
CA ALA A 581 7.56 19.37 12.91
C ALA A 581 6.11 19.08 12.52
N ILE A 582 5.34 18.50 13.44
CA ILE A 582 3.88 18.35 13.33
C ILE A 582 3.24 19.42 14.21
N ALA A 583 2.61 20.42 13.60
CA ALA A 583 1.95 21.50 14.34
C ALA A 583 0.53 21.14 14.78
N ALA A 584 -0.18 20.34 13.98
CA ALA A 584 -1.54 19.90 14.20
C ALA A 584 -1.75 18.45 13.78
N GLY A 585 -2.84 17.86 14.28
CA GLY A 585 -3.25 16.50 13.95
C GLY A 585 -2.93 15.46 15.01
N VAL A 586 -3.62 14.34 14.91
CA VAL A 586 -3.40 13.12 15.67
C VAL A 586 -2.71 12.10 14.78
N VAL A 587 -1.75 11.34 15.32
CA VAL A 587 -0.91 10.48 14.50
C VAL A 587 -1.67 9.27 13.95
N GLN A 588 -1.72 9.14 12.63
CA GLN A 588 -2.25 7.95 11.96
C GLN A 588 -1.39 6.72 12.30
N GLY A 589 -2.01 5.70 12.90
CA GLY A 589 -1.31 4.46 13.31
C GLY A 589 -0.85 4.43 14.77
N SER A 590 -1.14 5.50 15.54
CA SER A 590 -1.16 5.47 17.01
C SER A 590 -2.37 4.66 17.53
N LYS A 591 -2.30 4.21 18.79
CA LYS A 591 -3.39 3.55 19.49
C LYS A 591 -4.39 4.55 20.05
N VAL A 592 -3.90 5.66 20.60
CA VAL A 592 -4.70 6.70 21.27
C VAL A 592 -5.35 7.66 20.27
N GLY A 593 -4.72 7.92 19.12
CA GLY A 593 -5.18 8.91 18.13
C GLY A 593 -6.63 8.77 17.68
N PRO A 594 -7.13 7.57 17.33
CA PRO A 594 -8.53 7.40 16.94
C PRO A 594 -9.53 7.78 18.03
N LYS A 595 -9.24 7.47 19.31
CA LYS A 595 -10.11 7.86 20.43
C LYS A 595 -10.06 9.37 20.68
N LEU A 596 -8.89 9.99 20.55
CA LEU A 596 -8.76 11.45 20.64
C LEU A 596 -9.55 12.16 19.53
N PHE A 597 -9.60 11.60 18.32
CA PHE A 597 -10.45 12.15 17.26
C PHE A 597 -11.94 12.05 17.61
N ASN A 598 -12.39 10.92 18.16
CA ASN A 598 -13.78 10.79 18.63
C ASN A 598 -14.13 11.82 19.71
N ILE A 599 -13.23 12.05 20.67
CA ILE A 599 -13.38 13.09 21.68
C ILE A 599 -13.45 14.48 21.02
N TYR A 600 -12.64 14.71 20.00
CA TYR A 600 -12.63 15.98 19.27
C TYR A 600 -13.96 16.28 18.58
N VAL A 601 -14.69 15.28 18.10
CA VAL A 601 -15.98 15.45 17.43
C VAL A 601 -17.18 15.20 18.34
N ASN A 602 -16.96 14.94 19.64
CA ASN A 602 -18.01 14.50 20.55
C ASN A 602 -19.08 15.57 20.83
N ASP A 603 -18.73 16.86 20.73
CA ASP A 603 -19.62 18.00 20.93
C ASP A 603 -20.25 18.50 19.62
N ILE A 604 -20.30 17.65 18.59
CA ILE A 604 -21.03 17.93 17.35
C ILE A 604 -22.50 18.22 17.68
N PRO A 605 -23.11 19.27 17.10
CA PRO A 605 -24.46 19.67 17.47
C PRO A 605 -25.47 18.56 17.15
N SER A 606 -26.26 18.17 18.15
CA SER A 606 -27.40 17.28 17.94
C SER A 606 -28.47 17.99 17.08
N PRO A 607 -29.14 17.28 16.16
CA PRO A 607 -30.28 17.83 15.45
C PRO A 607 -31.38 18.29 16.42
N ARG A 608 -32.02 19.42 16.12
CA ARG A 608 -33.08 19.99 16.96
C ARG A 608 -34.46 19.39 16.68
N ASN A 609 -34.64 18.78 15.51
CA ASN A 609 -35.89 18.17 15.07
C ASN A 609 -35.74 16.64 15.04
N CYS A 610 -36.84 15.92 15.23
CA CYS A 610 -36.85 14.45 15.23
C CYS A 610 -36.75 13.85 13.81
N GLN A 611 -36.97 14.67 12.77
CA GLN A 611 -36.82 14.28 11.37
C GLN A 611 -35.35 14.12 10.97
N THR A 612 -34.46 15.00 11.45
CA THR A 612 -33.04 14.97 11.09
C THR A 612 -32.24 14.06 12.01
N ARG A 613 -31.37 13.25 11.43
CA ARG A 613 -30.50 12.31 12.14
C ARG A 613 -29.08 12.43 11.61
N ILE A 614 -28.13 12.29 12.53
CA ILE A 614 -26.72 12.20 12.20
C ILE A 614 -26.24 10.75 12.25
N CYS A 615 -25.32 10.42 11.36
CA CYS A 615 -24.66 9.14 11.21
C CYS A 615 -23.15 9.38 11.15
N LEU A 616 -22.41 8.97 12.19
CA LEU A 616 -20.97 9.23 12.28
C LEU A 616 -20.18 7.93 12.31
N PHE A 617 -19.16 7.86 11.47
CA PHE A 617 -18.14 6.82 11.54
C PHE A 617 -16.76 7.46 11.36
N ALA A 618 -16.16 7.87 12.47
CA ALA A 618 -14.95 8.68 12.46
C ALA A 618 -15.13 9.95 11.61
N ASP A 619 -14.38 10.08 10.52
CA ASP A 619 -14.43 11.20 9.59
C ASP A 619 -15.59 11.13 8.59
N ASP A 620 -16.10 9.93 8.29
CA ASP A 620 -17.28 9.74 7.44
C ASP A 620 -18.53 10.24 8.19
N THR A 621 -19.08 11.38 7.75
CA THR A 621 -20.27 11.99 8.35
C THR A 621 -21.42 11.99 7.35
N ALA A 622 -22.56 11.44 7.75
CA ALA A 622 -23.80 11.50 6.99
C ALA A 622 -24.90 12.15 7.82
N VAL A 623 -25.62 13.09 7.20
CA VAL A 623 -26.80 13.76 7.76
C VAL A 623 -27.98 13.34 6.91
N MET A 624 -29.08 12.92 7.53
CA MET A 624 -30.31 12.59 6.81
C MET A 624 -31.52 13.24 7.45
N SER A 625 -32.48 13.69 6.65
CA SER A 625 -33.81 14.11 7.10
C SER A 625 -34.88 13.32 6.37
N THR A 626 -35.87 12.83 7.12
CA THR A 626 -37.03 12.09 6.59
C THR A 626 -38.30 12.89 6.86
N GLY A 627 -39.11 13.11 5.83
CA GLY A 627 -40.39 13.81 5.99
C GLY A 627 -41.11 14.06 4.67
N ALA A 628 -42.01 15.04 4.66
CA ALA A 628 -42.68 15.50 3.46
C ALA A 628 -41.68 16.14 2.48
N SER A 629 -41.89 15.94 1.17
CA SER A 629 -40.95 16.33 0.12
C SER A 629 -40.50 17.80 0.19
N ASN A 630 -41.39 18.70 0.61
CA ASN A 630 -41.15 20.15 0.66
C ASN A 630 -40.23 20.56 1.83
N ASN A 631 -40.25 19.82 2.94
CA ASN A 631 -39.56 20.23 4.18
C ASN A 631 -38.14 19.65 4.28
N ILE A 632 -37.82 18.61 3.51
CA ILE A 632 -36.53 17.89 3.61
C ILE A 632 -35.35 18.81 3.37
N THR A 633 -35.40 19.64 2.33
CA THR A 633 -34.29 20.52 1.98
C THR A 633 -34.11 21.61 3.03
N ASP A 634 -35.19 22.14 3.59
CA ASP A 634 -35.15 23.17 4.64
C ASP A 634 -34.62 22.61 5.97
N ASP A 635 -35.04 21.41 6.36
CA ASP A 635 -34.54 20.70 7.53
C ASP A 635 -33.04 20.40 7.41
N LEU A 636 -32.61 19.90 6.23
CA LEU A 636 -31.21 19.64 5.95
C LEU A 636 -30.39 20.93 5.97
N ASN A 637 -30.84 21.99 5.31
CA ASN A 637 -30.14 23.28 5.27
C ASN A 637 -29.99 23.88 6.66
N SER A 638 -31.07 23.88 7.45
CA SER A 638 -31.07 24.37 8.83
C SER A 638 -30.02 23.67 9.69
N TYR A 639 -29.90 22.34 9.54
CA TYR A 639 -28.90 21.57 10.25
C TYR A 639 -27.49 21.77 9.68
N LEU A 640 -27.32 21.81 8.36
CA LEU A 640 -26.03 22.02 7.70
C LEU A 640 -25.44 23.39 8.04
N ASP A 641 -26.27 24.42 8.21
CA ASP A 641 -25.82 25.74 8.65
C ASP A 641 -25.33 25.73 10.12
N LEU A 642 -26.05 25.03 11.01
CA LEU A 642 -25.60 24.82 12.39
C LEU A 642 -24.27 24.06 12.43
N LEU A 643 -24.16 23.00 11.63
CA LEU A 643 -22.95 22.19 11.52
C LEU A 643 -21.79 23.00 10.94
N GLY A 644 -22.04 23.83 9.92
CA GLY A 644 -21.04 24.72 9.32
C GLY A 644 -20.46 25.72 10.32
N LYS A 645 -21.30 26.34 11.17
CA LYS A 645 -20.85 27.23 12.26
C LYS A 645 -19.96 26.49 13.27
N TRP A 646 -20.33 25.27 13.64
CA TRP A 646 -19.54 24.42 14.53
C TRP A 646 -18.19 24.05 13.90
N MET A 647 -18.18 23.70 12.61
CA MET A 647 -16.96 23.36 11.87
C MET A 647 -15.98 24.51 11.79
N ILE A 648 -16.45 25.73 11.53
CA ILE A 648 -15.61 26.95 11.56
C ILE A 648 -15.03 27.15 12.97
N SER A 649 -15.87 27.04 14.00
CA SER A 649 -15.46 27.21 15.41
C SER A 649 -14.36 26.26 15.85
N TRP A 650 -14.37 25.03 15.31
CA TRP A 650 -13.41 23.96 15.63
C TRP A 650 -12.43 23.71 14.48
N LYS A 651 -12.24 24.64 13.55
CA LYS A 651 -11.25 24.53 12.46
C LYS A 651 -11.35 23.20 11.68
N VAL A 652 -12.56 22.68 11.48
CA VAL A 652 -12.83 21.47 10.68
C VAL A 652 -13.16 21.90 9.24
N LYS A 653 -12.29 21.56 8.29
CA LYS A 653 -12.49 21.88 6.87
C LYS A 653 -13.16 20.72 6.13
N ILE A 654 -14.16 21.04 5.31
CA ILE A 654 -14.82 20.09 4.41
C ILE A 654 -14.24 20.21 3.00
N ASN A 655 -14.17 19.07 2.29
CA ASN A 655 -13.96 19.06 0.85
C ASN A 655 -15.32 19.16 0.14
N THR A 656 -15.72 20.38 -0.24
CA THR A 656 -17.04 20.64 -0.82
C THR A 656 -17.29 19.85 -2.10
N ASP A 657 -16.25 19.66 -2.92
CA ASP A 657 -16.36 19.02 -4.23
C ASP A 657 -16.55 17.50 -4.15
N LYS A 658 -16.19 16.93 -3.00
CA LYS A 658 -16.39 15.50 -2.70
C LYS A 658 -17.63 15.22 -1.88
N CYS A 659 -18.30 16.23 -1.34
CA CYS A 659 -19.57 16.04 -0.68
C CYS A 659 -20.61 15.56 -1.70
N GLN A 660 -21.45 14.61 -1.28
CA GLN A 660 -22.47 14.03 -2.15
C GLN A 660 -23.80 14.04 -1.43
N ALA A 661 -24.88 14.33 -2.15
CA ALA A 661 -26.24 14.23 -1.63
C ALA A 661 -27.01 13.16 -2.41
N VAL A 662 -27.85 12.37 -1.73
CA VAL A 662 -28.75 11.41 -2.37
C VAL A 662 -30.16 11.62 -1.85
N TYR A 663 -31.09 11.74 -2.79
CA TYR A 663 -32.52 11.85 -2.51
C TYR A 663 -33.16 10.47 -2.65
N PHE A 664 -33.56 9.89 -1.54
CA PHE A 664 -34.19 8.58 -1.47
C PHE A 664 -35.72 8.74 -1.55
N SER A 665 -36.29 8.47 -2.72
CA SER A 665 -37.73 8.58 -2.97
C SER A 665 -38.22 7.55 -3.99
N ARG A 666 -39.54 7.26 -3.93
CA ARG A 666 -40.27 6.53 -4.98
C ARG A 666 -40.77 7.48 -6.08
N ARG A 667 -40.88 8.78 -5.78
CA ARG A 667 -41.41 9.84 -6.65
C ARG A 667 -40.35 10.27 -7.67
N ARG A 668 -40.80 10.97 -8.72
CA ARG A 668 -39.91 11.51 -9.79
C ARG A 668 -39.44 12.93 -9.50
N ASN A 669 -40.23 13.71 -8.77
CA ASN A 669 -39.90 15.09 -8.43
C ASN A 669 -38.79 15.12 -7.39
N ILE A 670 -37.77 15.92 -7.65
CA ILE A 670 -36.59 16.10 -6.79
C ILE A 670 -36.67 17.52 -6.25
N PRO A 671 -36.54 17.73 -4.94
CA PRO A 671 -36.52 19.06 -4.35
C PRO A 671 -35.20 19.78 -4.65
N ASP A 672 -35.12 21.06 -4.29
CA ASP A 672 -33.90 21.85 -4.45
C ASP A 672 -32.68 21.19 -3.77
N ASN A 673 -31.51 21.48 -4.32
CA ASN A 673 -30.25 20.96 -3.79
C ASN A 673 -29.97 21.52 -2.38
N PRO A 674 -29.56 20.67 -1.41
CA PRO A 674 -29.13 21.14 -0.11
C PRO A 674 -27.86 21.99 -0.24
N LYS A 675 -27.71 22.98 0.64
CA LYS A 675 -26.63 23.96 0.62
C LYS A 675 -25.78 23.84 1.88
N LEU A 676 -24.46 23.94 1.69
CA LEU A 676 -23.48 24.05 2.76
C LEU A 676 -22.55 25.22 2.44
N TYR A 677 -22.39 26.17 3.37
CA TYR A 677 -21.67 27.42 3.14
C TYR A 677 -22.19 28.17 1.89
N ARG A 678 -23.51 28.17 1.69
CA ARG A 678 -24.20 28.72 0.51
C ARG A 678 -23.85 28.06 -0.83
N ARG A 679 -23.05 27.00 -0.84
CA ARG A 679 -22.77 26.19 -2.04
C ARG A 679 -23.74 25.01 -2.12
N ALA A 680 -24.36 24.84 -3.28
CA ALA A 680 -25.27 23.72 -3.54
C ALA A 680 -24.49 22.40 -3.66
N ILE A 681 -24.98 21.37 -2.98
CA ILE A 681 -24.50 19.99 -3.09
C ILE A 681 -25.49 19.25 -4.00
N PRO A 682 -25.11 18.89 -5.24
CA PRO A 682 -26.05 18.32 -6.19
C PRO A 682 -26.50 16.93 -5.78
N TRP A 683 -27.79 16.65 -5.97
CA TRP A 683 -28.34 15.31 -5.84
C TRP A 683 -27.68 14.34 -6.84
N ARG A 684 -27.34 13.14 -6.36
CA ARG A 684 -26.78 12.04 -7.16
C ARG A 684 -27.69 10.82 -7.06
N ASP A 685 -27.69 10.00 -8.11
CA ASP A 685 -28.47 8.75 -8.14
C ASP A 685 -27.92 7.68 -7.18
N SER A 686 -26.63 7.74 -6.86
CA SER A 686 -25.99 6.85 -5.90
C SER A 686 -24.79 7.50 -5.23
N THR A 687 -24.47 7.00 -4.04
CA THR A 687 -23.27 7.37 -3.27
C THR A 687 -22.60 6.12 -2.71
N LYS A 688 -21.31 6.22 -2.39
CA LYS A 688 -20.58 5.18 -1.66
C LYS A 688 -20.42 5.61 -0.21
N TYR A 689 -21.05 4.88 0.71
CA TYR A 689 -20.96 5.12 2.14
C TYR A 689 -20.51 3.84 2.86
N LEU A 690 -19.49 3.93 3.71
CA LEU A 690 -18.92 2.81 4.48
C LEU A 690 -18.69 1.52 3.65
N GLY A 691 -18.23 1.69 2.40
CA GLY A 691 -17.91 0.57 1.50
C GLY A 691 -19.09 -0.03 0.72
N VAL A 692 -20.33 0.43 0.93
CA VAL A 692 -21.53 0.01 0.19
C VAL A 692 -22.01 1.14 -0.73
N ILE A 693 -22.42 0.79 -1.95
CA ILE A 693 -23.04 1.76 -2.87
C ILE A 693 -24.55 1.80 -2.61
N LEU A 694 -25.04 2.96 -2.16
CA LEU A 694 -26.44 3.23 -1.89
C LEU A 694 -27.04 3.95 -3.10
N ASP A 695 -27.98 3.30 -3.81
CA ASP A 695 -28.77 3.92 -4.87
C ASP A 695 -30.07 4.54 -4.33
N LYS A 696 -30.64 5.52 -5.03
CA LYS A 696 -31.86 6.26 -4.61
C LYS A 696 -33.07 5.40 -4.19
N ARG A 697 -33.14 4.14 -4.62
CA ARG A 697 -34.21 3.18 -4.26
C ARG A 697 -33.73 2.03 -3.37
N LEU A 698 -32.46 2.07 -2.94
CA LEU A 698 -31.77 1.02 -2.17
C LEU A 698 -31.91 -0.37 -2.81
N THR A 699 -31.91 -0.48 -4.14
CA THR A 699 -31.96 -1.76 -4.85
C THR A 699 -30.64 -2.55 -4.76
N PHE A 700 -29.55 -1.85 -4.43
CA PHE A 700 -28.18 -2.37 -4.34
C PHE A 700 -27.65 -2.99 -5.65
N LYS A 701 -28.30 -2.74 -6.79
CA LYS A 701 -27.89 -3.30 -8.09
C LYS A 701 -26.46 -2.89 -8.44
N GLN A 702 -26.16 -1.58 -8.36
CA GLN A 702 -24.82 -1.04 -8.64
C GLN A 702 -23.76 -1.61 -7.68
N HIS A 703 -24.09 -1.75 -6.39
CA HIS A 703 -23.21 -2.37 -5.39
C HIS A 703 -22.86 -3.82 -5.73
N ILE A 704 -23.86 -4.62 -6.09
CA ILE A 704 -23.69 -6.03 -6.44
C ILE A 704 -22.86 -6.19 -7.72
N THR A 705 -23.11 -5.35 -8.74
CA THR A 705 -22.31 -5.33 -9.97
C THR A 705 -20.84 -4.97 -9.68
N SER A 706 -20.59 -3.92 -8.88
CA SER A 706 -19.24 -3.55 -8.46
C SER A 706 -18.56 -4.66 -7.65
N THR A 707 -19.30 -5.33 -6.78
CA THR A 707 -18.81 -6.47 -5.98
C THR A 707 -18.41 -7.64 -6.89
N ARG A 708 -19.22 -7.95 -7.91
CA ARG A 708 -18.88 -8.96 -8.94
C ARG A 708 -17.59 -8.63 -9.69
N GLN A 709 -17.37 -7.37 -10.05
CA GLN A 709 -16.12 -6.94 -10.68
C GLN A 709 -14.91 -7.14 -9.75
N LYS A 710 -15.05 -6.78 -8.46
CA LYS A 710 -13.99 -7.01 -7.45
C LYS A 710 -13.68 -8.49 -7.27
N ILE A 711 -14.70 -9.35 -7.24
CA ILE A 711 -14.55 -10.81 -7.17
C ILE A 711 -13.74 -11.30 -8.37
N ASN A 712 -14.08 -10.87 -9.58
CA ASN A 712 -13.35 -11.25 -10.79
C ASN A 712 -11.89 -10.79 -10.77
N ALA A 713 -11.61 -9.58 -10.27
CA ALA A 713 -10.25 -9.07 -10.13
C ALA A 713 -9.42 -9.92 -9.14
N VAL A 714 -9.95 -10.19 -7.95
CA VAL A 714 -9.27 -11.03 -6.93
C VAL A 714 -9.08 -12.45 -7.45
N LYS A 715 -10.10 -13.03 -8.08
CA LYS A 715 -10.02 -14.35 -8.73
C LYS A 715 -8.93 -14.39 -9.80
N SER A 716 -8.82 -13.36 -10.64
CA SER A 716 -7.81 -13.30 -11.70
C SER A 716 -6.40 -13.29 -11.12
N ILE A 717 -6.18 -12.53 -10.04
CA ILE A 717 -4.90 -12.49 -9.33
C ILE A 717 -4.58 -13.87 -8.73
N LEU A 718 -5.55 -14.54 -8.11
CA LEU A 718 -5.35 -15.84 -7.48
C LEU A 718 -5.35 -17.02 -8.45
N TYR A 719 -5.65 -16.81 -9.74
CA TYR A 719 -5.80 -17.85 -10.74
C TYR A 719 -4.63 -18.86 -10.80
N PRO A 720 -3.35 -18.46 -10.64
CA PRO A 720 -2.24 -19.42 -10.59
C PRO A 720 -2.34 -20.45 -9.46
N LEU A 721 -3.02 -20.12 -8.35
CA LEU A 721 -3.20 -21.00 -7.18
C LEU A 721 -4.53 -21.74 -7.18
N ILE A 722 -5.63 -21.07 -7.54
CA ILE A 722 -6.98 -21.64 -7.45
C ILE A 722 -7.54 -22.13 -8.80
N GLY A 723 -6.80 -21.91 -9.90
CA GLY A 723 -7.23 -22.28 -11.24
C GLY A 723 -7.28 -23.78 -11.48
N ARG A 724 -7.91 -24.17 -12.58
CA ARG A 724 -8.13 -25.57 -12.98
C ARG A 724 -6.83 -26.39 -13.08
N LYS A 725 -5.78 -25.78 -13.63
CA LYS A 725 -4.47 -26.42 -13.84
C LYS A 725 -3.56 -26.36 -12.60
N SER A 726 -3.95 -25.66 -11.54
CA SER A 726 -3.17 -25.60 -10.31
C SER A 726 -3.17 -26.97 -9.62
N LYS A 727 -1.99 -27.40 -9.19
CA LYS A 727 -1.77 -28.65 -8.45
C LYS A 727 -1.93 -28.49 -6.93
N LEU A 728 -2.38 -27.31 -6.47
CA LEU A 728 -2.71 -27.07 -5.08
C LEU A 728 -3.83 -28.02 -4.63
N SER A 729 -3.72 -28.57 -3.43
CA SER A 729 -4.77 -29.43 -2.86
C SER A 729 -6.13 -28.72 -2.83
N LEU A 730 -7.21 -29.47 -3.03
CA LEU A 730 -8.56 -28.93 -3.04
C LEU A 730 -8.91 -28.22 -1.71
N SER A 731 -8.45 -28.77 -0.58
CA SER A 731 -8.60 -28.17 0.75
C SER A 731 -7.95 -26.78 0.82
N ASN A 732 -6.73 -26.63 0.31
CA ASN A 732 -6.03 -25.34 0.28
C ASN A 732 -6.66 -24.35 -0.69
N LYS A 733 -7.13 -24.83 -1.86
CA LYS A 733 -7.91 -24.00 -2.81
C LYS A 733 -9.18 -23.45 -2.16
N LEU A 734 -9.93 -24.31 -1.46
CA LEU A 734 -11.14 -23.91 -0.72
C LEU A 734 -10.82 -22.95 0.41
N LEU A 735 -9.72 -23.16 1.13
CA LEU A 735 -9.26 -22.25 2.18
C LEU A 735 -8.98 -20.85 1.63
N LEU A 736 -8.25 -20.75 0.52
CA LEU A 736 -7.99 -19.47 -0.17
C LEU A 736 -9.28 -18.80 -0.63
N TYR A 737 -10.21 -19.56 -1.22
CA TYR A 737 -11.53 -19.04 -1.60
C TYR A 737 -12.29 -18.48 -0.38
N LYS A 738 -12.42 -19.28 0.69
CA LYS A 738 -13.17 -18.91 1.90
C LYS A 738 -12.57 -17.71 2.63
N SER A 739 -11.26 -17.48 2.48
CA SER A 739 -10.52 -16.45 3.22
C SER A 739 -10.21 -15.17 2.43
N LEU A 740 -10.10 -15.25 1.10
CA LEU A 740 -9.76 -14.09 0.25
C LEU A 740 -10.90 -13.66 -0.66
N VAL A 741 -11.70 -14.60 -1.19
CA VAL A 741 -12.77 -14.28 -2.14
C VAL A 741 -14.10 -14.12 -1.42
N ARG A 742 -14.52 -15.07 -0.58
CA ARG A 742 -15.81 -15.04 0.12
C ARG A 742 -16.02 -13.79 0.99
N PRO A 743 -15.00 -13.25 1.69
CA PRO A 743 -15.19 -12.00 2.45
C PRO A 743 -15.52 -10.79 1.57
N VAL A 744 -14.95 -10.72 0.35
CA VAL A 744 -15.30 -9.68 -0.63
C VAL A 744 -16.76 -9.83 -1.08
N MET A 745 -17.26 -11.06 -1.21
CA MET A 745 -18.65 -11.35 -1.57
C MET A 745 -19.66 -11.00 -0.46
N SER A 746 -19.24 -11.04 0.80
CA SER A 746 -20.15 -11.03 1.96
C SER A 746 -20.05 -9.77 2.82
N TYR A 747 -19.15 -8.84 2.51
CA TYR A 747 -19.04 -7.59 3.25
C TYR A 747 -20.39 -6.84 3.29
N ALA A 748 -20.84 -6.52 4.51
CA ALA A 748 -22.12 -5.87 4.80
C ALA A 748 -23.38 -6.61 4.26
N SER A 749 -23.29 -7.92 3.97
CA SER A 749 -24.44 -8.70 3.50
C SER A 749 -25.66 -8.71 4.43
N PRO A 750 -25.55 -8.55 5.78
CA PRO A 750 -26.74 -8.39 6.60
C PRO A 750 -27.63 -7.19 6.21
N VAL A 751 -27.08 -6.17 5.54
CA VAL A 751 -27.83 -4.98 5.11
C VAL A 751 -28.43 -5.15 3.72
N TRP A 752 -27.62 -5.53 2.72
CA TRP A 752 -28.07 -5.60 1.32
C TRP A 752 -28.43 -7.02 0.84
N GLY A 753 -28.19 -8.06 1.65
CA GLY A 753 -28.43 -9.45 1.27
C GLY A 753 -29.89 -9.78 0.97
N ALA A 754 -30.83 -8.99 1.50
CA ALA A 754 -32.27 -9.04 1.21
C ALA A 754 -32.66 -8.40 -0.15
N ALA A 755 -31.69 -7.98 -0.96
CA ALA A 755 -31.94 -7.42 -2.29
C ALA A 755 -32.67 -8.41 -3.22
N ALA A 756 -33.11 -7.93 -4.38
CA ALA A 756 -33.86 -8.74 -5.35
C ALA A 756 -33.13 -10.05 -5.69
N LYS A 757 -33.89 -11.17 -5.70
CA LYS A 757 -33.36 -12.52 -5.98
C LYS A 757 -32.54 -12.58 -7.29
N SER A 758 -32.96 -11.85 -8.33
CA SER A 758 -32.22 -11.73 -9.59
C SER A 758 -30.81 -11.17 -9.41
N ASN A 759 -30.62 -10.16 -8.55
CA ASN A 759 -29.31 -9.59 -8.25
C ASN A 759 -28.44 -10.58 -7.44
N ILE A 760 -29.01 -11.24 -6.42
CA ILE A 760 -28.27 -12.19 -5.58
C ILE A 760 -27.81 -13.43 -6.39
N ARG A 761 -28.65 -13.92 -7.31
CA ARG A 761 -28.30 -15.02 -8.25
C ARG A 761 -27.05 -14.72 -9.07
N THR A 762 -26.73 -13.45 -9.33
CA THR A 762 -25.49 -13.09 -10.03
C THR A 762 -24.23 -13.39 -9.22
N LEU A 763 -24.29 -13.28 -7.89
CA LEU A 763 -23.19 -13.62 -6.97
C LEU A 763 -23.10 -15.13 -6.75
N GLU A 764 -24.25 -15.79 -6.65
CA GLU A 764 -24.32 -17.25 -6.57
C GLU A 764 -23.72 -17.91 -7.84
N SER A 765 -24.02 -17.35 -9.01
CA SER A 765 -23.42 -17.77 -10.27
C SER A 765 -21.89 -17.62 -10.24
N ALA A 766 -21.36 -16.52 -9.66
CA ALA A 766 -19.93 -16.32 -9.52
C ALA A 766 -19.28 -17.36 -8.58
N GLN A 767 -19.94 -17.70 -7.46
CA GLN A 767 -19.51 -18.80 -6.58
C GLN A 767 -19.48 -20.13 -7.32
N ASN A 768 -20.54 -20.45 -8.08
CA ASN A 768 -20.63 -21.70 -8.83
C ASN A 768 -19.53 -21.83 -9.89
N ILE A 769 -19.23 -20.74 -10.60
CA ILE A 769 -18.12 -20.70 -11.57
C ILE A 769 -16.79 -20.96 -10.85
N ILE A 770 -16.58 -20.37 -9.68
CA ILE A 770 -15.34 -20.59 -8.91
C ILE A 770 -15.28 -22.02 -8.41
N ALA A 771 -16.34 -22.56 -7.81
CA ALA A 771 -16.40 -23.93 -7.32
C ALA A 771 -16.01 -24.95 -8.41
N ARG A 772 -16.59 -24.80 -9.61
CA ARG A 772 -16.24 -25.62 -10.78
C ARG A 772 -14.77 -25.48 -11.20
N GLN A 773 -14.18 -24.30 -11.04
CA GLN A 773 -12.76 -24.10 -11.32
C GLN A 773 -11.87 -24.76 -10.27
N LEU A 774 -12.25 -24.73 -8.99
CA LEU A 774 -11.49 -25.35 -7.91
C LEU A 774 -11.40 -26.87 -8.10
N THR A 775 -12.52 -27.50 -8.47
CA THR A 775 -12.65 -28.95 -8.67
C THR A 775 -12.26 -29.43 -10.06
N ASN A 776 -11.99 -28.51 -11.00
CA ASN A 776 -11.79 -28.82 -12.42
C ASN A 776 -12.95 -29.66 -13.03
N SER A 777 -14.19 -29.43 -12.57
CA SER A 777 -15.33 -30.23 -13.03
C SER A 777 -15.78 -29.85 -14.46
N PRO A 778 -16.09 -30.84 -15.32
CA PRO A 778 -16.61 -30.61 -16.67
C PRO A 778 -18.01 -29.97 -16.64
N TRP A 779 -18.44 -29.38 -17.75
CA TRP A 779 -19.64 -28.52 -17.82
C TRP A 779 -20.96 -29.22 -17.45
N PHE A 780 -21.08 -30.52 -17.75
CA PHE A 780 -22.31 -31.30 -17.54
C PHE A 780 -22.58 -31.67 -16.07
N ILE A 781 -21.58 -31.61 -15.17
CA ILE A 781 -21.82 -31.87 -13.74
C ILE A 781 -22.63 -30.71 -13.15
N ARG A 782 -23.79 -31.01 -12.54
CA ARG A 782 -24.66 -30.01 -11.92
C ARG A 782 -23.97 -29.32 -10.74
N ASN A 783 -24.10 -28.01 -10.63
CA ASN A 783 -23.47 -27.20 -9.57
C ASN A 783 -23.81 -27.69 -8.14
N ARG A 784 -25.02 -28.21 -7.93
CA ARG A 784 -25.47 -28.74 -6.63
C ARG A 784 -24.61 -29.90 -6.13
N TYR A 785 -24.14 -30.77 -7.02
CA TYR A 785 -23.28 -31.90 -6.65
C TYR A 785 -21.88 -31.41 -6.30
N ILE A 786 -21.31 -30.53 -7.13
CA ILE A 786 -20.01 -29.89 -6.87
C ILE A 786 -20.01 -29.21 -5.49
N ALA A 787 -21.05 -28.44 -5.17
CA ALA A 787 -21.17 -27.75 -3.90
C ALA A 787 -21.30 -28.73 -2.71
N LYS A 788 -22.07 -29.81 -2.87
CA LYS A 788 -22.23 -30.87 -1.86
C LYS A 788 -20.90 -31.58 -1.58
N ASP A 789 -20.21 -32.01 -2.63
CA ASP A 789 -18.96 -32.80 -2.53
C ASP A 789 -17.85 -32.02 -1.83
N ILE A 790 -17.72 -30.73 -2.12
CA ILE A 790 -16.70 -29.86 -1.50
C ILE A 790 -17.20 -29.21 -0.19
N LYS A 791 -18.38 -29.60 0.31
CA LYS A 791 -19.05 -29.04 1.49
C LYS A 791 -19.07 -27.51 1.48
N LEU A 792 -19.41 -26.94 0.32
CA LEU A 792 -19.50 -25.50 0.11
C LEU A 792 -20.96 -25.05 0.20
N GLN A 793 -21.26 -24.35 1.28
CA GLN A 793 -22.56 -23.73 1.51
C GLN A 793 -22.89 -22.69 0.41
N PRO A 794 -24.14 -22.67 -0.10
CA PRO A 794 -24.64 -21.60 -0.97
C PRO A 794 -24.46 -20.21 -0.35
N ILE A 795 -24.23 -19.19 -1.18
CA ILE A 795 -23.99 -17.82 -0.70
C ILE A 795 -25.19 -17.26 0.08
N THR A 796 -26.41 -17.64 -0.30
CA THR A 796 -27.67 -17.23 0.35
C THR A 796 -27.71 -17.71 1.79
N ASP A 797 -27.40 -18.99 2.02
CA ASP A 797 -27.42 -19.58 3.35
C ASP A 797 -26.29 -19.00 4.21
N PHE A 798 -25.16 -18.68 3.58
CA PHE A 798 -24.06 -17.99 4.25
C PHE A 798 -24.44 -16.57 4.66
N PHE A 799 -25.15 -15.82 3.80
CA PHE A 799 -25.70 -14.51 4.15
C PHE A 799 -26.71 -14.59 5.29
N LYS A 800 -27.59 -15.61 5.27
CA LYS A 800 -28.53 -15.88 6.38
C LYS A 800 -27.78 -16.16 7.67
N LYS A 801 -26.74 -17.01 7.66
CA LYS A 801 -25.89 -17.26 8.82
C LYS A 801 -25.25 -15.97 9.37
N LEU A 802 -24.74 -15.10 8.50
CA LEU A 802 -24.17 -13.81 8.90
C LEU A 802 -25.25 -12.88 9.48
N ALA A 803 -26.44 -12.84 8.88
CA ALA A 803 -27.56 -12.04 9.36
C ALA A 803 -28.02 -12.51 10.75
N VAL A 804 -28.18 -13.81 10.96
CA VAL A 804 -28.56 -14.38 12.27
C VAL A 804 -27.57 -13.98 13.36
N ASN A 805 -26.27 -14.15 13.11
CA ASN A 805 -25.25 -13.76 14.09
C ASN A 805 -25.23 -12.24 14.34
N PHE A 806 -25.45 -11.45 13.29
CA PHE A 806 -25.47 -10.00 13.36
C PHE A 806 -26.67 -9.45 14.13
N PHE A 807 -27.88 -9.96 13.87
CA PHE A 807 -29.10 -9.49 14.53
C PHE A 807 -29.18 -9.95 16.00
N ARG A 808 -28.70 -11.17 16.34
CA ARG A 808 -28.55 -11.58 17.75
C ARG A 808 -27.66 -10.63 18.56
N ALA A 809 -26.58 -10.13 17.95
CA ALA A 809 -25.69 -9.17 18.59
C ALA A 809 -26.31 -7.77 18.74
N ILE A 810 -27.39 -7.47 18.01
CA ILE A 810 -28.08 -6.17 18.02
C ILE A 810 -29.25 -6.14 19.00
N GLU A 811 -29.96 -7.26 19.19
CA GLU A 811 -31.20 -7.33 19.97
C GLU A 811 -31.05 -6.78 21.41
N ASN A 812 -29.91 -7.01 22.05
CA ASN A 812 -29.62 -6.57 23.43
C ASN A 812 -28.48 -5.53 23.51
N HIS A 813 -28.27 -4.72 22.47
CA HIS A 813 -27.18 -3.74 22.47
C HIS A 813 -27.49 -2.55 23.38
N SER A 814 -26.50 -2.11 24.17
CA SER A 814 -26.63 -0.98 25.11
C SER A 814 -26.62 0.41 24.48
N ASN A 815 -26.40 0.54 23.16
CA ASN A 815 -26.25 1.86 22.52
C ASN A 815 -27.63 2.38 22.11
N PRO A 816 -28.07 3.56 22.59
CA PRO A 816 -29.36 4.16 22.23
C PRO A 816 -29.60 4.26 20.72
N ALA A 817 -28.58 4.62 19.94
CA ALA A 817 -28.72 4.78 18.49
C ALA A 817 -29.02 3.46 17.75
N ILE A 818 -28.66 2.31 18.34
CA ILE A 818 -28.99 0.97 17.81
C ILE A 818 -30.39 0.56 18.26
N GLN A 819 -30.79 0.91 19.48
CA GLN A 819 -32.13 0.62 20.00
C GLN A 819 -33.22 1.39 19.23
N GLU A 820 -32.91 2.60 18.76
CA GLU A 820 -33.75 3.40 17.86
C GLU A 820 -33.99 2.76 16.48
N ILE A 821 -33.26 1.71 16.10
CA ILE A 821 -33.41 1.10 14.77
C ILE A 821 -34.83 0.53 14.64
N PRO A 822 -35.59 0.94 13.60
CA PRO A 822 -36.97 0.53 13.41
C PRO A 822 -37.17 -0.99 13.49
N ARG A 823 -38.14 -1.43 14.30
CA ARG A 823 -38.58 -2.83 14.36
C ARG A 823 -39.80 -3.01 13.45
N TYR A 824 -39.86 -4.12 12.75
CA TYR A 824 -40.95 -4.44 11.85
C TYR A 824 -41.08 -5.96 11.72
N ASP A 825 -42.28 -6.44 11.39
CA ASP A 825 -42.50 -7.84 11.05
C ASP A 825 -41.94 -8.14 9.65
N PRO A 826 -40.89 -8.98 9.52
CA PRO A 826 -40.32 -9.33 8.23
C PRO A 826 -41.25 -10.17 7.35
N SER A 827 -42.30 -10.80 7.90
CA SER A 827 -43.26 -11.65 7.16
C SER A 827 -44.10 -10.86 6.14
N LEU A 828 -44.30 -9.56 6.40
CA LEU A 828 -45.17 -8.69 5.61
C LEU A 828 -44.69 -8.55 4.16
N PRO A 829 -45.57 -8.74 3.15
CA PRO A 829 -45.19 -8.68 1.73
C PRO A 829 -44.52 -7.37 1.30
N ARG A 830 -44.96 -6.23 1.85
CA ARG A 830 -44.38 -4.90 1.57
C ARG A 830 -42.94 -4.76 2.08
N LYS A 831 -42.54 -5.57 3.08
CA LYS A 831 -41.22 -5.53 3.73
C LYS A 831 -40.22 -6.56 3.18
N LYS A 832 -40.59 -7.35 2.16
CA LYS A 832 -39.82 -8.48 1.57
C LYS A 832 -38.35 -8.17 1.18
N ARG A 833 -37.97 -6.90 1.02
CA ARG A 833 -36.62 -6.45 0.61
C ARG A 833 -35.85 -5.71 1.71
N ARG A 834 -36.28 -5.81 2.97
CA ARG A 834 -35.60 -5.20 4.12
C ARG A 834 -34.68 -6.21 4.83
N PRO A 835 -33.58 -5.76 5.46
CA PRO A 835 -32.55 -6.60 6.10
C PRO A 835 -33.05 -7.83 6.92
N ARG A 836 -34.01 -7.65 7.84
CA ARG A 836 -34.53 -8.74 8.70
C ARG A 836 -35.26 -9.86 7.96
N THR A 837 -35.62 -9.69 6.68
CA THR A 837 -36.24 -10.79 5.92
C THR A 837 -35.29 -11.95 5.66
N LEU A 838 -33.98 -11.73 5.78
CA LEU A 838 -32.97 -12.80 5.75
C LEU A 838 -33.13 -13.82 6.89
N LEU A 839 -33.83 -13.46 7.97
CA LEU A 839 -34.06 -14.34 9.12
C LEU A 839 -35.17 -15.37 8.85
N LEU A 840 -36.10 -15.07 7.93
CA LEU A 840 -37.22 -15.95 7.62
C LEU A 840 -36.75 -17.31 7.04
N PRO A 841 -37.47 -18.41 7.31
CA PRO A 841 -37.30 -19.65 6.55
C PRO A 841 -37.51 -19.35 5.05
N GLY A 842 -36.57 -19.83 4.23
CA GLY A 842 -36.43 -19.43 2.82
C GLY A 842 -37.30 -20.21 1.86
#